data_AF-A0A850T3C9-F1
#
_entry.id   AF-A0A850T3C9-F1
#
_cell.length_a   1.000
_cell.length_b   1.000
_cell.length_c   1.000
_cell.angle_alpha   90.00
_cell.angle_beta   90.00
_cell.angle_gamma   90.00
#
_symmetry.space_group_name_H-M   'P 1'
#
loop_
_entity.id
_entity.type
_entity.pdbx_description
1 polymer ?
#
loop_
_entity_poly.entity_id
_entity_poly.type
_entity_poly.pdbx_seq_one_letter_code
_entity_poly.pdbx_strand_id
1 'polypeptide(L)'
;MINPDTTYHVMGLTRYVDDRDFPARGLHCVVFFSPLAKGKIRDLDTSAARNVPGVAFILTAKDIPGENQIGGIIQDEVLLAEDKVNFVGMPVAAVYAWTEEAARQAVGRIKIDIAEEIPILDPREAYNRNELIAPVRTFTLGDAEEAIASAAYVVKGQAESGAQEHFYLEGQVTVATPSEEGNLHLSSGTQAPTSVQRCVAKVCGLAMNRVEVDVRRLGGAFGGKEVQANTWACFAALGAQKAGVPCRMVLRRSDDMSATGKRHPYSSDFTLALDGQGKFLAFKVMYYQNAGAAADLSTSVLERTLFHATASYYVPNVHATAAACRTNITPNTAFRGFGGPQAMFVFEAAIREASRISGICAETLQRKNLIKTGDCFAYGMKAENAQAQRCWDRAYAHYDLQKRMRAIDDAQKKETCSGQVARYGRGYALMPVCFGISFTTIFLNQARAHVHVYTDGSVGVSTGAVEMGQGVNHKIRELVADSLGIAPGRVKLESTNTTRVSNTSPTAASSGSDLNGAAARMACEMIKERLFKFKADEYQCASKDFSIRQGRLYREGNACEVCWADLVNQAYCSRVQLSAEAHYATPDLYFDKSVEKGRPFAYHTYGTAYFEAEVDRLLGTYSIKKAYVVHDLGRSINPLIDLGQVEGGMVQGIGWLTMEEMRYDETGRPLTATAGTYKIPDISFASLDMKVQFLEDVYNDKAVKGSKAVGEPPFMYGIGAFFAIKMAAGYEKPFYFAPITPERLFGELREGLVV
;
A
#
# COMPACT_ATOMS: atom_id res chain seq x y z
N MET A 1 3.12 19.10 -16.82
CA MET A 1 4.59 19.27 -16.90
C MET A 1 5.22 17.88 -16.82
N ILE A 2 6.32 17.60 -17.52
CA ILE A 2 7.02 16.30 -17.36
C ILE A 2 7.66 16.29 -15.97
N ASN A 3 7.55 15.18 -15.23
CA ASN A 3 8.19 15.04 -13.93
C ASN A 3 9.72 15.22 -14.12
N PRO A 4 10.38 16.18 -13.44
CA PRO A 4 11.82 16.40 -13.59
C PRO A 4 12.66 15.16 -13.32
N ASP A 5 12.20 14.29 -12.41
CA ASP A 5 12.89 13.04 -12.11
C ASP A 5 12.91 12.10 -13.33
N THR A 6 11.93 12.16 -14.24
CA THR A 6 11.87 11.30 -15.44
C THR A 6 13.14 11.36 -16.27
N THR A 7 13.72 12.55 -16.49
CA THR A 7 14.96 12.68 -17.25
C THR A 7 16.12 11.97 -16.56
N TYR A 8 16.26 12.14 -15.24
CA TYR A 8 17.30 11.46 -14.45
C TYR A 8 17.12 9.94 -14.45
N HIS A 9 15.86 9.47 -14.39
CA HIS A 9 15.54 8.04 -14.43
C HIS A 9 15.99 7.41 -15.75
N VAL A 10 15.64 8.01 -16.89
CA VAL A 10 15.98 7.49 -18.23
C VAL A 10 17.48 7.50 -18.48
N MET A 11 18.21 8.49 -17.95
CA MET A 11 19.66 8.61 -18.13
C MET A 11 20.48 7.76 -17.14
N GLY A 12 19.85 7.08 -16.18
CA GLY A 12 20.56 6.38 -15.11
C GLY A 12 21.32 7.31 -14.16
N LEU A 13 20.90 8.57 -14.05
CA LEU A 13 21.50 9.57 -13.17
C LEU A 13 20.78 9.69 -11.81
N THR A 14 19.64 9.02 -11.66
CA THR A 14 18.92 8.92 -10.40
C THR A 14 19.71 8.09 -9.42
N ARG A 15 20.13 8.71 -8.31
CA ARG A 15 20.77 7.99 -7.20
C ARG A 15 19.72 7.48 -6.19
N TYR A 16 19.72 6.17 -5.98
CA TYR A 16 19.08 5.45 -4.88
C TYR A 16 20.03 5.35 -3.68
N VAL A 17 19.69 4.59 -2.64
CA VAL A 17 20.55 4.52 -1.44
C VAL A 17 21.88 3.84 -1.74
N ASP A 18 21.88 2.72 -2.46
CA ASP A 18 23.08 1.92 -2.72
C ASP A 18 24.02 2.56 -3.77
N ASP A 19 23.49 3.41 -4.64
CA ASP A 19 24.24 4.17 -5.65
C ASP A 19 25.09 5.30 -5.06
N ARG A 20 24.88 5.64 -3.78
CA ARG A 20 25.67 6.69 -3.11
C ARG A 20 27.07 6.18 -2.84
N ASP A 21 28.03 7.09 -2.96
CA ASP A 21 29.44 6.82 -2.67
C ASP A 21 29.57 6.25 -1.24
N PHE A 22 30.24 5.11 -1.14
CA PHE A 22 30.50 4.43 0.13
C PHE A 22 32.00 4.46 0.42
N PRO A 23 32.41 4.85 1.63
CA PRO A 23 33.82 4.94 1.95
C PRO A 23 34.47 3.55 1.90
N ALA A 24 35.71 3.50 1.41
CA ALA A 24 36.50 2.26 1.37
C ALA A 24 36.70 1.62 2.76
N ARG A 25 36.63 2.42 3.83
CA ARG A 25 36.64 1.97 5.23
C ARG A 25 35.25 1.84 5.84
N GLY A 26 34.26 1.43 5.05
CA GLY A 26 32.91 1.12 5.53
C GLY A 26 32.69 -0.37 5.75
N LEU A 27 31.77 -0.71 6.65
CA LEU A 27 31.37 -2.10 6.94
C LEU A 27 30.19 -2.54 6.08
N HIS A 28 30.19 -3.80 5.68
CA HIS A 28 29.07 -4.51 5.08
C HIS A 28 28.44 -5.44 6.11
N CYS A 29 27.13 -5.31 6.29
CA CYS A 29 26.36 -6.18 7.17
C CYS A 29 25.63 -7.27 6.38
N VAL A 30 25.73 -8.51 6.84
CA VAL A 30 24.97 -9.65 6.31
C VAL A 30 24.38 -10.43 7.48
N VAL A 31 23.10 -10.78 7.38
CA VAL A 31 22.35 -11.46 8.43
C VAL A 31 22.40 -12.97 8.25
N PHE A 32 22.55 -13.69 9.35
CA PHE A 32 22.30 -15.13 9.45
C PHE A 32 20.87 -15.35 9.93
N PHE A 33 20.09 -16.07 9.12
CA PHE A 33 18.67 -16.31 9.34
C PHE A 33 18.41 -17.72 9.87
N SER A 34 17.29 -17.90 10.58
CA SER A 34 16.79 -19.21 11.00
C SER A 34 16.52 -20.08 9.77
N PRO A 35 17.03 -21.32 9.74
CA PRO A 35 16.67 -22.30 8.72
C PRO A 35 15.32 -23.00 8.99
N LEU A 36 14.76 -22.86 10.21
CA LEU A 36 13.53 -23.54 10.63
C LEU A 36 12.39 -22.56 10.91
N ALA A 37 11.16 -23.00 10.67
CA ALA A 37 9.95 -22.24 10.93
C ALA A 37 9.57 -22.20 12.41
N LYS A 38 9.97 -23.17 13.22
CA LYS A 38 9.64 -23.19 14.64
C LYS A 38 10.62 -24.03 15.44
N GLY A 39 11.05 -23.51 16.58
CA GLY A 39 11.86 -24.29 17.51
C GLY A 39 12.56 -23.43 18.56
N LYS A 40 13.21 -24.10 19.52
CA LYS A 40 14.00 -23.47 20.59
C LYS A 40 15.48 -23.55 20.27
N ILE A 41 16.17 -22.42 20.35
CA ILE A 41 17.61 -22.34 20.14
C ILE A 41 18.31 -22.97 21.34
N ARG A 42 19.13 -24.00 21.11
CA ARG A 42 19.95 -24.66 22.14
C ARG A 42 21.35 -24.10 22.20
N ASP A 43 21.95 -23.88 21.03
CA ASP A 43 23.31 -23.37 20.90
C ASP A 43 23.48 -22.57 19.59
N LEU A 44 24.38 -21.59 19.62
CA LEU A 44 24.74 -20.75 18.49
C LEU A 44 26.27 -20.55 18.46
N ASP A 45 26.95 -21.32 17.62
CA ASP A 45 28.39 -21.24 17.43
C ASP A 45 28.77 -20.30 16.28
N THR A 46 29.43 -19.21 16.66
CA THR A 46 29.94 -18.17 15.75
C THR A 46 31.47 -18.17 15.66
N SER A 47 32.16 -19.10 16.31
CA SER A 47 33.63 -19.13 16.42
C SER A 47 34.33 -19.21 15.06
N ALA A 48 33.91 -20.12 14.19
CA ALA A 48 34.47 -20.28 12.85
C ALA A 48 34.22 -19.05 11.96
N ALA A 49 33.05 -18.41 12.10
CA ALA A 49 32.70 -17.21 11.37
C ALA A 49 33.57 -16.00 11.76
N ARG A 50 33.90 -15.85 13.05
CA ARG A 50 34.80 -14.77 13.54
C ARG A 50 36.21 -14.85 12.96
N ASN A 51 36.67 -16.04 12.58
CA ASN A 51 38.02 -16.26 12.06
C ASN A 51 38.14 -16.06 10.53
N VAL A 52 37.05 -15.73 9.83
CA VAL A 52 37.10 -15.44 8.40
C VAL A 52 37.83 -14.11 8.15
N PRO A 53 38.88 -14.08 7.30
CA PRO A 53 39.59 -12.84 6.99
C PRO A 53 38.65 -11.74 6.48
N GLY A 54 38.77 -10.55 7.06
CA GLY A 54 37.94 -9.39 6.71
C GLY A 54 36.70 -9.21 7.58
N VAL A 55 36.33 -10.19 8.43
CA VAL A 55 35.29 -10.00 9.45
C VAL A 55 35.79 -9.05 10.53
N ALA A 56 34.99 -8.03 10.84
CA ALA A 56 35.26 -7.10 11.93
C ALA A 56 34.67 -7.62 13.25
N PHE A 57 33.39 -8.01 13.24
CA PHE A 57 32.70 -8.60 14.39
C PHE A 57 31.38 -9.24 13.98
N ILE A 58 30.78 -9.97 14.92
CA ILE A 58 29.46 -10.59 14.81
C ILE A 58 28.63 -10.15 16.02
N LEU A 59 27.38 -9.80 15.80
CA LEU A 59 26.41 -9.46 16.84
C LEU A 59 25.33 -10.54 16.95
N THR A 60 24.98 -10.86 18.18
CA THR A 60 23.84 -11.70 18.59
C THR A 60 22.86 -10.86 19.42
N ALA A 61 21.74 -11.42 19.84
CA ALA A 61 20.78 -10.74 20.72
C ALA A 61 21.44 -10.11 21.97
N LYS A 62 22.46 -10.75 22.53
CA LYS A 62 23.20 -10.30 23.73
C LYS A 62 24.06 -9.06 23.51
N ASP A 63 24.35 -8.73 22.26
CA ASP A 63 25.20 -7.60 21.88
C ASP A 63 24.39 -6.32 21.60
N ILE A 64 23.05 -6.37 21.72
CA ILE A 64 22.17 -5.20 21.50
C ILE A 64 22.29 -4.26 22.70
N PRO A 65 22.71 -2.99 22.51
CA PRO A 65 22.94 -2.06 23.61
C PRO A 65 21.65 -1.48 24.21
N GLY A 66 20.58 -1.37 23.41
CA GLY A 66 19.25 -0.97 23.86
C GLY A 66 18.31 -2.16 24.00
N GLU A 67 17.10 -2.05 23.48
CA GLU A 67 16.10 -3.14 23.56
C GLU A 67 16.09 -4.00 22.29
N ASN A 68 16.13 -5.32 22.44
CA ASN A 68 15.94 -6.29 21.36
C ASN A 68 14.45 -6.40 20.96
N GLN A 69 13.84 -5.31 20.48
CA GLN A 69 12.41 -5.25 20.19
C GLN A 69 12.11 -4.25 19.05
N ILE A 70 11.47 -4.73 17.99
CA ILE A 70 11.16 -3.98 16.77
C ILE A 70 9.66 -3.94 16.44
N GLY A 71 8.83 -4.65 17.20
CA GLY A 71 7.38 -4.65 17.04
C GLY A 71 6.81 -3.24 17.09
N GLY A 72 5.96 -2.90 16.12
CA GLY A 72 5.37 -1.57 15.99
C GLY A 72 4.14 -1.38 16.86
N ILE A 73 3.03 -2.02 16.48
CA ILE A 73 1.73 -1.91 17.17
C ILE A 73 1.74 -2.72 18.46
N ILE A 74 2.17 -3.97 18.36
CA ILE A 74 2.37 -4.88 19.50
C ILE A 74 3.87 -5.12 19.61
N GLN A 75 4.38 -5.11 20.84
CA GLN A 75 5.79 -5.37 21.13
C GLN A 75 6.06 -6.88 21.17
N ASP A 76 5.80 -7.58 20.05
CA ASP A 76 5.91 -9.05 19.95
C ASP A 76 6.96 -9.55 18.93
N GLU A 77 7.85 -8.66 18.47
CA GLU A 77 8.87 -8.99 17.47
C GLU A 77 10.26 -8.54 17.91
N VAL A 78 11.22 -9.46 17.96
CA VAL A 78 12.62 -9.18 18.34
C VAL A 78 13.48 -8.90 17.10
N LEU A 79 14.55 -8.11 17.24
CA LEU A 79 15.49 -7.85 16.15
C LEU A 79 16.32 -9.09 15.81
N LEU A 80 16.85 -9.77 16.84
CA LEU A 80 17.62 -11.01 16.73
C LEU A 80 17.00 -12.06 17.66
N ALA A 81 16.79 -13.27 17.15
CA ALA A 81 16.31 -14.40 17.93
C ALA A 81 17.27 -14.72 19.09
N GLU A 82 16.73 -14.92 20.28
CA GLU A 82 17.49 -15.31 21.48
C GLU A 82 17.15 -16.75 21.90
N ASP A 83 15.88 -17.00 22.24
CA ASP A 83 15.45 -18.30 22.77
C ASP A 83 14.77 -19.20 21.74
N LYS A 84 14.06 -18.60 20.78
CA LYS A 84 13.20 -19.32 19.84
C LYS A 84 13.17 -18.67 18.48
N VAL A 85 12.92 -19.50 17.47
CA VAL A 85 12.64 -19.09 16.09
C VAL A 85 11.18 -19.39 15.76
N ASN A 86 10.52 -18.52 15.00
CA ASN A 86 9.08 -18.66 14.69
C ASN A 86 8.75 -18.55 13.19
N PHE A 87 9.75 -18.44 12.32
CA PHE A 87 9.61 -18.55 10.87
C PHE A 87 10.98 -18.76 10.21
N VAL A 88 10.99 -19.36 9.02
CA VAL A 88 12.19 -19.41 8.17
C VAL A 88 12.49 -17.99 7.68
N GLY A 89 13.72 -17.52 7.88
CA GLY A 89 14.08 -16.12 7.58
C GLY A 89 14.15 -15.21 8.80
N MET A 90 13.85 -15.70 10.02
CA MET A 90 13.99 -14.91 11.24
C MET A 90 15.47 -14.58 11.51
N PRO A 91 15.88 -13.32 11.71
CA PRO A 91 17.27 -12.98 12.02
C PRO A 91 17.75 -13.61 13.33
N VAL A 92 18.95 -14.21 13.34
CA VAL A 92 19.56 -14.84 14.52
C VAL A 92 20.89 -14.17 14.89
N ALA A 93 21.72 -13.83 13.90
CA ALA A 93 22.97 -13.10 14.10
C ALA A 93 23.25 -12.15 12.93
N ALA A 94 24.06 -11.12 13.16
CA ALA A 94 24.49 -10.17 12.13
C ALA A 94 26.02 -10.14 12.05
N VAL A 95 26.56 -10.39 10.86
CA VAL A 95 28.00 -10.37 10.57
C VAL A 95 28.36 -9.02 9.95
N TYR A 96 29.42 -8.41 10.45
CA TYR A 96 29.96 -7.15 9.95
C TYR A 96 31.39 -7.36 9.46
N ALA A 97 31.65 -7.04 8.20
CA ALA A 97 32.97 -7.23 7.57
C ALA A 97 33.34 -6.04 6.68
N TRP A 98 34.62 -5.92 6.35
CA TRP A 98 35.12 -4.87 5.46
C TRP A 98 34.74 -5.06 3.98
N THR A 99 34.26 -6.26 3.63
CA THR A 99 33.74 -6.59 2.31
C THR A 99 32.46 -7.42 2.45
N GLU A 100 31.53 -7.26 1.51
CA GLU A 100 30.33 -8.10 1.47
C GLU A 100 30.69 -9.59 1.34
N GLU A 101 31.72 -9.91 0.56
CA GLU A 101 32.18 -11.28 0.35
C GLU A 101 32.61 -11.95 1.67
N ALA A 102 33.44 -11.28 2.47
CA ALA A 102 33.87 -11.81 3.76
C ALA A 102 32.69 -12.01 4.73
N ALA A 103 31.74 -11.06 4.76
CA ALA A 103 30.54 -11.19 5.59
C ALA A 103 29.71 -12.43 5.19
N ARG A 104 29.53 -12.69 3.88
CA ARG A 104 28.77 -13.85 3.40
C ARG A 104 29.48 -15.17 3.64
N GLN A 105 30.80 -15.21 3.44
CA GLN A 105 31.60 -16.39 3.78
C GLN A 105 31.47 -16.73 5.27
N ALA A 106 31.49 -15.72 6.14
CA ALA A 106 31.34 -15.90 7.58
C ALA A 106 29.93 -16.34 7.99
N VAL A 107 28.87 -15.79 7.40
CA VAL A 107 27.48 -16.28 7.62
C VAL A 107 27.38 -17.78 7.32
N GLY A 108 28.01 -18.27 6.24
CA GLY A 108 28.05 -19.70 5.91
C GLY A 108 28.86 -20.58 6.87
N ARG A 109 29.53 -20.00 7.87
CA ARG A 109 30.32 -20.70 8.91
C ARG A 109 29.65 -20.70 10.28
N ILE A 110 28.53 -20.01 10.43
CA ILE A 110 27.74 -20.01 11.67
C ILE A 110 26.98 -21.34 11.76
N LYS A 111 26.99 -21.95 12.94
CA LYS A 111 26.22 -23.17 13.24
C LYS A 111 25.20 -22.86 14.33
N ILE A 112 24.00 -23.36 14.15
CA ILE A 112 22.91 -23.24 15.13
C ILE A 112 22.31 -24.61 15.39
N ASP A 113 22.12 -24.94 16.67
CA ASP A 113 21.36 -26.10 17.11
C ASP A 113 19.97 -25.63 17.57
N ILE A 114 18.92 -26.16 16.95
CA ILE A 114 17.53 -25.81 17.23
C ILE A 114 16.77 -27.10 17.55
N ALA A 115 16.09 -27.12 18.69
CA ALA A 115 15.06 -28.11 18.97
C ALA A 115 13.84 -27.81 18.09
N GLU A 116 13.73 -28.49 16.95
CA GLU A 116 12.65 -28.31 15.98
C GLU A 116 11.27 -28.64 16.58
N GLU A 117 10.28 -27.81 16.24
CA GLU A 117 8.88 -27.98 16.62
C GLU A 117 7.98 -27.93 15.37
N ILE A 118 6.79 -28.53 15.44
CA ILE A 118 5.86 -28.54 14.30
C ILE A 118 5.28 -27.12 14.09
N PRO A 119 5.46 -26.51 12.90
CA PRO A 119 4.92 -25.20 12.58
C PRO A 119 3.40 -25.25 12.33
N ILE A 120 2.70 -24.17 12.65
CA ILE A 120 1.30 -23.95 12.24
C ILE A 120 1.35 -23.03 11.01
N LEU A 121 0.88 -23.51 9.86
CA LEU A 121 0.92 -22.74 8.60
C LEU A 121 -0.47 -22.29 8.14
N ASP A 122 -1.52 -23.03 8.51
CA ASP A 122 -2.91 -22.76 8.17
C ASP A 122 -3.55 -21.76 9.17
N PRO A 123 -4.08 -20.61 8.71
CA PRO A 123 -4.77 -19.67 9.60
C PRO A 123 -6.03 -20.25 10.27
N ARG A 124 -6.73 -21.21 9.64
CA ARG A 124 -7.90 -21.86 10.26
C ARG A 124 -7.48 -22.75 11.43
N GLU A 125 -6.38 -23.49 11.26
CA GLU A 125 -5.78 -24.27 12.35
C GLU A 125 -5.36 -23.37 13.52
N ALA A 126 -4.67 -22.27 13.23
CA ALA A 126 -4.29 -21.27 14.23
C ALA A 126 -5.51 -20.71 14.98
N TYR A 127 -6.58 -20.35 14.27
CA TYR A 127 -7.82 -19.90 14.89
C TYR A 127 -8.44 -20.95 15.82
N ASN A 128 -8.54 -22.20 15.36
CA ASN A 128 -9.12 -23.30 16.15
C ASN A 128 -8.30 -23.62 17.42
N ARG A 129 -7.00 -23.32 17.40
CA ARG A 129 -6.09 -23.45 18.55
C ARG A 129 -6.00 -22.20 19.42
N ASN A 130 -6.75 -21.15 19.09
CA ASN A 130 -6.69 -19.82 19.73
C ASN A 130 -5.30 -19.17 19.66
N GLU A 131 -4.53 -19.47 18.61
CA GLU A 131 -3.24 -18.85 18.30
C GLU A 131 -3.49 -17.55 17.51
N LEU A 132 -3.85 -16.48 18.22
CA LEU A 132 -4.22 -15.19 17.64
C LEU A 132 -3.21 -14.09 18.02
N ILE A 133 -2.99 -13.14 17.10
CA ILE A 133 -2.19 -11.94 17.37
C ILE A 133 -2.92 -11.01 18.36
N ALA A 134 -4.24 -10.88 18.17
CA ALA A 134 -5.10 -9.99 18.93
C ALA A 134 -6.52 -10.58 19.01
N PRO A 135 -7.39 -10.08 19.92
CA PRO A 135 -8.78 -10.53 20.00
C PRO A 135 -9.53 -10.39 18.67
N VAL A 136 -10.46 -11.33 18.44
CA VAL A 136 -11.37 -11.32 17.28
C VAL A 136 -12.22 -10.05 17.30
N ARG A 137 -12.47 -9.48 16.11
CA ARG A 137 -13.30 -8.28 15.95
C ARG A 137 -14.47 -8.54 15.02
N THR A 138 -15.61 -7.92 15.33
CA THR A 138 -16.85 -8.07 14.56
C THR A 138 -17.51 -6.72 14.33
N PHE A 139 -17.82 -6.40 13.09
CA PHE A 139 -18.64 -5.24 12.71
C PHE A 139 -20.06 -5.72 12.39
N THR A 140 -21.05 -5.09 13.02
CA THR A 140 -22.46 -5.44 12.85
C THR A 140 -23.29 -4.25 12.37
N LEU A 141 -24.31 -4.50 11.55
CA LEU A 141 -25.36 -3.54 11.21
C LEU A 141 -26.67 -4.30 11.09
N GLY A 142 -27.76 -3.79 11.68
CA GLY A 142 -29.05 -4.49 11.66
C GLY A 142 -28.98 -5.90 12.27
N ASP A 143 -29.89 -6.79 11.85
CA ASP A 143 -29.94 -8.20 12.24
C ASP A 143 -29.71 -9.09 11.01
N ALA A 144 -28.50 -9.61 10.89
CA ALA A 144 -28.13 -10.45 9.75
C ALA A 144 -28.81 -11.83 9.80
N GLU A 145 -29.07 -12.39 10.99
CA GLU A 145 -29.65 -13.73 11.11
C GLU A 145 -31.12 -13.73 10.71
N GLU A 146 -31.89 -12.74 11.19
CA GLU A 146 -33.31 -12.57 10.83
C GLU A 146 -33.48 -12.33 9.33
N ALA A 147 -32.64 -11.47 8.75
CA ALA A 147 -32.67 -11.17 7.33
C ALA A 147 -32.22 -12.35 6.44
N ILE A 148 -31.30 -13.21 6.92
CA ILE A 148 -30.95 -14.46 6.24
C ILE A 148 -32.12 -15.44 6.26
N ALA A 149 -32.81 -15.58 7.40
CA ALA A 149 -33.92 -16.53 7.56
C ALA A 149 -35.15 -16.19 6.69
N SER A 150 -35.35 -14.92 6.36
CA SER A 150 -36.48 -14.42 5.57
C SER A 150 -36.17 -14.20 4.08
N ALA A 151 -34.94 -14.47 3.65
CA ALA A 151 -34.51 -14.20 2.28
C ALA A 151 -35.03 -15.21 1.26
N ALA A 152 -35.25 -14.74 0.02
CA ALA A 152 -35.66 -15.61 -1.09
C ALA A 152 -34.49 -16.47 -1.60
N TYR A 153 -33.28 -15.90 -1.59
CA TYR A 153 -32.05 -16.60 -1.95
C TYR A 153 -31.03 -16.44 -0.83
N VAL A 154 -30.44 -17.56 -0.40
CA VAL A 154 -29.31 -17.58 0.54
C VAL A 154 -28.19 -18.36 -0.10
N VAL A 155 -27.04 -17.72 -0.29
CA VAL A 155 -25.86 -18.34 -0.86
C VAL A 155 -24.76 -18.44 0.16
N LYS A 156 -24.08 -19.58 0.20
CA LYS A 156 -22.95 -19.85 1.09
C LYS A 156 -21.77 -20.32 0.26
N GLY A 157 -20.57 -19.93 0.66
CA GLY A 157 -19.36 -20.36 -0.03
C GLY A 157 -18.10 -19.99 0.73
N GLN A 158 -16.98 -20.36 0.12
CA GLN A 158 -15.65 -20.05 0.62
C GLN A 158 -14.86 -19.29 -0.45
N ALA A 159 -13.97 -18.42 -0.01
CA ALA A 159 -13.06 -17.71 -0.88
C ALA A 159 -11.67 -17.63 -0.24
N GLU A 160 -10.67 -17.97 -1.04
CA GLU A 160 -9.26 -18.04 -0.68
C GLU A 160 -8.48 -16.99 -1.47
N SER A 161 -7.61 -16.26 -0.80
CA SER A 161 -6.68 -15.35 -1.47
C SER A 161 -5.27 -15.53 -0.94
N GLY A 162 -4.34 -15.79 -1.85
CA GLY A 162 -2.93 -15.98 -1.56
C GLY A 162 -2.21 -14.69 -1.20
N ALA A 163 -0.97 -14.87 -0.73
CA ALA A 163 -0.06 -13.77 -0.44
C ALA A 163 0.36 -13.03 -1.73
N GLN A 164 1.01 -11.88 -1.56
CA GLN A 164 1.66 -11.15 -2.64
C GLN A 164 2.98 -10.56 -2.14
N GLU A 165 4.08 -10.85 -2.84
CA GLU A 165 5.38 -10.22 -2.64
C GLU A 165 5.41 -8.85 -3.31
N HIS A 166 5.90 -7.83 -2.60
CA HIS A 166 5.88 -6.45 -3.11
C HIS A 166 6.71 -6.28 -4.35
N PHE A 167 7.84 -7.01 -4.42
CA PHE A 167 8.76 -7.00 -5.54
C PHE A 167 9.15 -5.58 -5.98
N TYR A 168 9.32 -4.66 -5.03
CA TYR A 168 9.96 -3.37 -5.30
C TYR A 168 11.31 -3.60 -5.97
N LEU A 169 11.66 -2.86 -7.02
CA LEU A 169 12.87 -3.15 -7.79
C LEU A 169 14.15 -2.86 -7.01
N GLU A 170 14.18 -1.75 -6.28
CA GLU A 170 15.19 -1.50 -5.23
C GLU A 170 14.77 -2.24 -3.96
N GLY A 171 15.59 -3.20 -3.51
CA GLY A 171 15.35 -3.98 -2.28
C GLY A 171 15.39 -3.16 -0.99
N GLN A 172 15.37 -3.86 0.15
CA GLN A 172 15.65 -3.26 1.45
C GLN A 172 17.12 -2.85 1.53
N VAL A 173 17.33 -1.59 1.90
CA VAL A 173 18.67 -0.99 1.93
C VAL A 173 18.74 0.10 3.00
N THR A 174 19.84 0.15 3.73
CA THR A 174 20.18 1.27 4.62
C THR A 174 21.69 1.44 4.72
N VAL A 175 22.14 2.70 4.72
CA VAL A 175 23.50 3.09 5.11
C VAL A 175 23.40 3.95 6.34
N ALA A 176 24.06 3.54 7.43
CA ALA A 176 24.20 4.32 8.64
C ALA A 176 25.63 4.88 8.73
N THR A 177 25.75 6.17 9.05
CA THR A 177 27.02 6.89 9.17
C THR A 177 27.08 7.52 10.55
N PRO A 178 28.11 7.23 11.36
CA PRO A 178 28.29 7.91 12.63
C PRO A 178 28.66 9.38 12.39
N SER A 179 28.15 10.24 13.25
CA SER A 179 28.51 11.66 13.32
C SER A 179 28.97 12.03 14.73
N GLU A 180 29.29 13.30 14.95
CA GLU A 180 29.82 13.80 16.23
C GLU A 180 28.90 13.46 17.41
N GLU A 181 29.48 13.35 18.61
CA GLU A 181 28.76 13.05 19.86
C GLU A 181 28.01 11.69 19.88
N GLY A 182 28.41 10.76 19.01
CA GLY A 182 27.79 9.44 18.91
C GLY A 182 26.42 9.46 18.23
N ASN A 183 26.13 10.52 17.47
CA ASN A 183 24.94 10.64 16.64
C ASN A 183 25.04 9.71 15.41
N LEU A 184 23.89 9.39 14.82
CA LEU A 184 23.79 8.53 13.63
C LEU A 184 22.97 9.22 12.55
N HIS A 185 23.54 9.31 11.35
CA HIS A 185 22.83 9.70 10.14
C HIS A 185 22.54 8.46 9.28
N LEU A 186 21.27 8.22 8.96
CA LEU A 186 20.84 7.08 8.17
C LEU A 186 20.27 7.55 6.83
N SER A 187 20.80 7.01 5.74
CA SER A 187 20.14 6.98 4.45
C SER A 187 19.41 5.64 4.30
N SER A 188 18.09 5.65 4.42
CA SER A 188 17.29 4.41 4.49
C SER A 188 16.22 4.34 3.40
N GLY A 189 16.06 3.17 2.79
CA GLY A 189 14.97 2.88 1.86
C GLY A 189 13.65 2.62 2.60
N THR A 190 13.04 3.64 3.20
CA THR A 190 11.83 3.52 4.04
C THR A 190 10.70 4.47 3.63
N GLN A 191 9.45 4.03 3.77
CA GLN A 191 8.25 4.89 3.67
C GLN A 191 7.96 5.66 4.97
N ALA A 192 8.60 5.27 6.08
CA ALA A 192 8.32 5.79 7.42
C ALA A 192 9.62 6.18 8.16
N PRO A 193 10.26 7.32 7.80
CA PRO A 193 11.52 7.74 8.40
C PRO A 193 11.46 7.87 9.93
N THR A 194 10.34 8.38 10.47
CA THR A 194 10.12 8.49 11.93
C THR A 194 10.00 7.12 12.61
N SER A 195 9.46 6.10 11.93
CA SER A 195 9.40 4.72 12.43
C SER A 195 10.81 4.14 12.56
N VAL A 196 11.62 4.30 11.51
CA VAL A 196 13.03 3.89 11.50
C VAL A 196 13.81 4.62 12.59
N GLN A 197 13.66 5.94 12.70
CA GLN A 197 14.32 6.75 13.72
C GLN A 197 14.02 6.24 15.14
N ARG A 198 12.74 5.98 15.43
CA ARG A 198 12.31 5.46 16.74
C ARG A 198 12.87 4.08 17.02
N CYS A 199 12.79 3.17 16.05
CA CYS A 199 13.25 1.79 16.20
C CYS A 199 14.77 1.74 16.38
N VAL A 200 15.53 2.47 15.56
CA VAL A 200 16.99 2.58 15.67
C VAL A 200 17.39 3.19 17.01
N ALA A 201 16.76 4.27 17.44
CA ALA A 201 17.01 4.88 18.74
C ALA A 201 16.82 3.86 19.88
N LYS A 202 15.69 3.14 19.86
CA LYS A 202 15.36 2.10 20.85
C LYS A 202 16.40 0.96 20.88
N VAL A 203 16.75 0.40 19.73
CA VAL A 203 17.70 -0.72 19.61
C VAL A 203 19.13 -0.30 19.96
N CYS A 204 19.55 0.90 19.55
CA CYS A 204 20.90 1.41 19.78
C CYS A 204 21.09 2.01 21.19
N GLY A 205 20.04 2.10 22.01
CA GLY A 205 20.08 2.75 23.33
C GLY A 205 20.30 4.26 23.24
N LEU A 206 19.81 4.90 22.17
CA LEU A 206 19.95 6.33 21.90
C LEU A 206 18.62 7.05 22.07
N ALA A 207 18.68 8.37 22.30
CA ALA A 207 17.52 9.22 22.14
C ALA A 207 17.23 9.49 20.66
N MET A 208 15.95 9.68 20.28
CA MET A 208 15.56 9.93 18.89
C MET A 208 16.26 11.15 18.26
N ASN A 209 16.58 12.17 19.06
CA ASN A 209 17.29 13.38 18.58
C ASN A 209 18.75 13.13 18.18
N ARG A 210 19.31 11.96 18.52
CA ARG A 210 20.65 11.53 18.08
C ARG A 210 20.62 10.70 16.81
N VAL A 211 19.43 10.45 16.26
CA VAL A 211 19.21 9.63 15.08
C VAL A 211 18.54 10.48 14.02
N GLU A 212 19.22 10.74 12.92
CA GLU A 212 18.69 11.39 11.74
C GLU A 212 18.40 10.35 10.66
N VAL A 213 17.22 10.40 10.05
CA VAL A 213 16.88 9.55 8.91
C VAL A 213 16.55 10.43 7.72
N ASP A 214 17.31 10.30 6.63
CA ASP A 214 17.13 11.02 5.38
C ASP A 214 16.73 10.04 4.27
N VAL A 215 15.61 10.34 3.61
CA VAL A 215 15.07 9.57 2.50
C VAL A 215 14.88 10.50 1.31
N ARG A 216 15.65 10.29 0.24
CA ARG A 216 15.51 11.07 -0.98
C ARG A 216 14.38 10.55 -1.88
N ARG A 217 14.36 9.23 -2.09
CA ARG A 217 13.41 8.51 -2.95
C ARG A 217 13.58 7.00 -2.77
N LEU A 218 12.60 6.21 -3.21
CA LEU A 218 12.60 4.74 -3.22
C LEU A 218 12.41 4.18 -4.64
N GLY A 219 13.03 3.04 -4.94
CA GLY A 219 12.80 2.27 -6.18
C GLY A 219 11.59 1.34 -6.07
N GLY A 220 10.44 1.89 -5.68
CA GLY A 220 9.24 1.15 -5.31
C GLY A 220 9.21 0.74 -3.83
N ALA A 221 8.02 0.53 -3.29
CA ALA A 221 7.80 0.15 -1.89
C ALA A 221 6.47 -0.58 -1.64
N PHE A 222 5.36 0.02 -2.08
CA PHE A 222 4.02 -0.60 -2.10
C PHE A 222 3.48 -1.07 -0.73
N GLY A 223 3.98 -0.53 0.38
CA GLY A 223 3.66 -0.95 1.75
C GLY A 223 4.80 -1.74 2.41
N GLY A 224 5.60 -2.47 1.61
CA GLY A 224 6.67 -3.33 2.09
C GLY A 224 7.89 -2.59 2.65
N LYS A 225 7.90 -1.25 2.64
CA LYS A 225 8.90 -0.42 3.31
C LYS A 225 8.29 0.50 4.38
N GLU A 226 7.06 0.21 4.83
CA GLU A 226 6.37 0.97 5.89
C GLU A 226 6.90 0.65 7.29
N VAL A 227 7.02 -0.64 7.63
CA VAL A 227 7.60 -1.10 8.91
C VAL A 227 8.82 -1.98 8.68
N GLN A 228 8.82 -2.81 7.64
CA GLN A 228 9.87 -3.80 7.36
C GLN A 228 11.28 -3.20 7.19
N ALA A 229 11.38 -1.92 6.84
CA ALA A 229 12.67 -1.21 6.75
C ALA A 229 13.38 -1.05 8.12
N ASN A 230 12.63 -1.10 9.22
CA ASN A 230 13.13 -0.89 10.59
C ASN A 230 14.25 -1.87 10.94
N THR A 231 14.04 -3.16 10.70
CA THR A 231 14.97 -4.26 10.99
C THR A 231 16.34 -3.99 10.36
N TRP A 232 16.36 -3.66 9.08
CA TRP A 232 17.58 -3.49 8.29
C TRP A 232 18.31 -2.21 8.65
N ALA A 233 17.56 -1.16 8.97
CA ALA A 233 18.13 0.09 9.47
C ALA A 233 18.77 -0.09 10.85
N CYS A 234 18.17 -0.89 11.74
CA CYS A 234 18.77 -1.24 13.02
C CYS A 234 20.10 -1.97 12.86
N PHE A 235 20.20 -2.94 11.94
CA PHE A 235 21.46 -3.62 11.69
C PHE A 235 22.55 -2.69 11.17
N ALA A 236 22.24 -1.80 10.23
CA ALA A 236 23.20 -0.80 9.76
C ALA A 236 23.65 0.12 10.91
N ALA A 237 22.69 0.60 11.72
CA ALA A 237 22.96 1.50 12.84
C ALA A 237 23.85 0.85 13.92
N LEU A 238 23.56 -0.39 14.33
CA LEU A 238 24.37 -1.14 15.30
C LEU A 238 25.82 -1.31 14.83
N GLY A 239 26.01 -1.63 13.55
CA GLY A 239 27.34 -1.74 12.94
C GLY A 239 28.09 -0.42 12.98
N ALA A 240 27.43 0.66 12.57
CA ALA A 240 28.01 2.00 12.55
C ALA A 240 28.36 2.51 13.96
N GLN A 241 27.45 2.31 14.92
CA GLN A 241 27.63 2.71 16.32
C GLN A 241 28.81 1.96 16.96
N LYS A 242 28.89 0.63 16.78
CA LYS A 242 29.95 -0.18 17.39
C LYS A 242 31.32 0.08 16.79
N ALA A 243 31.40 0.29 15.47
CA ALA A 243 32.67 0.40 14.76
C ALA A 243 33.19 1.84 14.66
N GLY A 244 32.33 2.85 14.83
CA GLY A 244 32.69 4.25 14.59
C GLY A 244 32.99 4.56 13.12
N VAL A 245 32.52 3.73 12.18
CA VAL A 245 32.64 3.93 10.73
C VAL A 245 31.31 3.66 10.03
N PRO A 246 31.08 4.14 8.80
CA PRO A 246 29.83 3.88 8.09
C PRO A 246 29.58 2.38 7.88
N CYS A 247 28.32 1.96 7.99
CA CYS A 247 27.89 0.58 7.80
C CYS A 247 26.72 0.53 6.82
N ARG A 248 26.82 -0.37 5.83
CA ARG A 248 25.83 -0.61 4.79
C ARG A 248 25.17 -1.98 5.00
N MET A 249 23.85 -2.00 4.89
CA MET A 249 23.01 -3.19 4.86
C MET A 249 22.21 -3.18 3.55
N VAL A 250 22.39 -4.21 2.72
CA VAL A 250 21.65 -4.41 1.47
C VAL A 250 21.19 -5.86 1.42
N LEU A 251 19.89 -6.09 1.36
CA LEU A 251 19.38 -7.44 1.16
C LEU A 251 19.50 -7.84 -0.31
N ARG A 252 19.96 -9.07 -0.54
CA ARG A 252 19.78 -9.70 -1.86
C ARG A 252 18.31 -10.04 -2.03
N ARG A 253 17.85 -10.10 -3.28
CA ARG A 253 16.44 -10.43 -3.60
C ARG A 253 15.94 -11.69 -2.88
N SER A 254 16.77 -12.74 -2.80
CA SER A 254 16.40 -13.97 -2.12
C SER A 254 16.19 -13.78 -0.62
N ASP A 255 17.07 -13.01 0.02
CA ASP A 255 17.03 -12.73 1.45
C ASP A 255 15.82 -11.82 1.75
N ASP A 256 15.61 -10.81 0.90
CA ASP A 256 14.49 -9.87 0.96
C ASP A 256 13.15 -10.61 0.89
N MET A 257 12.95 -11.44 -0.13
CA MET A 257 11.72 -12.22 -0.30
C MET A 257 11.50 -13.24 0.81
N SER A 258 12.57 -13.77 1.41
CA SER A 258 12.46 -14.78 2.47
C SER A 258 12.27 -14.19 3.87
N ALA A 259 12.72 -12.97 4.11
CA ALA A 259 12.75 -12.38 5.45
C ALA A 259 11.73 -11.23 5.65
N THR A 260 11.26 -10.60 4.58
CA THR A 260 10.24 -9.54 4.69
C THR A 260 8.82 -10.10 4.58
N GLY A 261 7.86 -9.42 5.21
CA GLY A 261 6.45 -9.75 5.13
C GLY A 261 5.85 -9.59 3.74
N LYS A 262 4.71 -10.25 3.51
CA LYS A 262 3.93 -10.18 2.27
C LYS A 262 2.58 -9.52 2.53
N ARG A 263 1.75 -9.37 1.48
CA ARG A 263 0.30 -9.22 1.65
C ARG A 263 -0.25 -10.43 2.41
N HIS A 264 -1.11 -10.19 3.39
CA HIS A 264 -1.82 -11.23 4.13
C HIS A 264 -2.66 -12.13 3.22
N PRO A 265 -2.41 -13.46 3.23
CA PRO A 265 -3.37 -14.45 2.75
C PRO A 265 -4.63 -14.48 3.61
N TYR A 266 -5.77 -14.79 2.99
CA TYR A 266 -7.04 -14.98 3.69
C TYR A 266 -7.71 -16.27 3.25
N SER A 267 -8.21 -17.00 4.24
CA SER A 267 -9.29 -17.98 4.05
C SER A 267 -10.58 -17.38 4.62
N SER A 268 -11.70 -17.52 3.92
CA SER A 268 -12.95 -16.87 4.33
C SER A 268 -14.18 -17.71 4.07
N ASP A 269 -15.14 -17.68 5.00
CA ASP A 269 -16.47 -18.25 4.85
C ASP A 269 -17.49 -17.12 4.73
N PHE A 270 -18.36 -17.17 3.72
CA PHE A 270 -19.37 -16.13 3.50
C PHE A 270 -20.78 -16.67 3.37
N THR A 271 -21.75 -15.83 3.68
CA THR A 271 -23.17 -16.01 3.40
C THR A 271 -23.74 -14.68 2.90
N LEU A 272 -24.38 -14.68 1.73
CA LEU A 272 -25.09 -13.53 1.18
C LEU A 272 -26.56 -13.89 0.98
N ALA A 273 -27.45 -13.01 1.44
CA ALA A 273 -28.88 -13.19 1.35
C ALA A 273 -29.52 -12.09 0.48
N LEU A 274 -30.45 -12.48 -0.39
CA LEU A 274 -31.10 -11.60 -1.35
C LEU A 274 -32.62 -11.81 -1.36
N ASP A 275 -33.35 -10.75 -1.71
CA ASP A 275 -34.76 -10.88 -2.04
C ASP A 275 -34.97 -11.48 -3.44
N GLY A 276 -36.23 -11.77 -3.79
CA GLY A 276 -36.59 -12.34 -5.09
C GLY A 276 -36.27 -11.45 -6.29
N GLN A 277 -35.96 -10.17 -6.05
CA GLN A 277 -35.56 -9.21 -7.07
C GLN A 277 -34.04 -9.01 -7.14
N GLY A 278 -33.25 -9.69 -6.29
CA GLY A 278 -31.79 -9.55 -6.25
C GLY A 278 -31.28 -8.32 -5.48
N LYS A 279 -32.07 -7.75 -4.58
CA LYS A 279 -31.58 -6.76 -3.60
C LYS A 279 -30.87 -7.49 -2.47
N PHE A 280 -29.72 -6.98 -2.03
CA PHE A 280 -29.00 -7.55 -0.89
C PHE A 280 -29.72 -7.22 0.42
N LEU A 281 -29.94 -8.26 1.23
CA LEU A 281 -30.63 -8.19 2.52
C LEU A 281 -29.65 -8.36 3.67
N ALA A 282 -28.75 -9.33 3.59
CA ALA A 282 -27.77 -9.59 4.62
C ALA A 282 -26.46 -10.15 4.10
N PHE A 283 -25.36 -9.80 4.78
CA PHE A 283 -24.05 -10.38 4.53
C PHE A 283 -23.40 -10.81 5.85
N LYS A 284 -23.07 -12.09 5.95
CA LYS A 284 -22.33 -12.67 7.08
C LYS A 284 -21.02 -13.24 6.57
N VAL A 285 -19.91 -12.91 7.23
CA VAL A 285 -18.59 -13.36 6.79
C VAL A 285 -17.65 -13.59 7.97
N MET A 286 -16.82 -14.62 7.87
CA MET A 286 -15.69 -14.88 8.73
C MET A 286 -14.39 -14.81 7.92
N TYR A 287 -13.47 -13.96 8.34
CA TYR A 287 -12.16 -13.80 7.73
C TYR A 287 -11.05 -14.38 8.63
N TYR A 288 -10.32 -15.37 8.13
CA TYR A 288 -9.13 -15.94 8.74
C TYR A 288 -7.89 -15.32 8.08
N GLN A 289 -7.42 -14.19 8.64
CA GLN A 289 -6.23 -13.51 8.16
C GLN A 289 -4.99 -14.28 8.62
N ASN A 290 -4.13 -14.70 7.69
CA ASN A 290 -2.83 -15.29 8.04
C ASN A 290 -1.83 -14.15 8.35
N ALA A 291 -1.62 -13.85 9.64
CA ALA A 291 -0.81 -12.73 10.10
C ALA A 291 0.71 -13.04 10.08
N GLY A 292 1.09 -14.31 10.07
CA GLY A 292 2.48 -14.72 10.28
C GLY A 292 2.86 -14.74 11.76
N ALA A 293 4.16 -14.72 12.03
CA ALA A 293 4.70 -15.00 13.36
C ALA A 293 4.54 -13.87 14.39
N ALA A 294 4.35 -12.63 13.95
CA ALA A 294 4.26 -11.43 14.79
C ALA A 294 3.22 -10.44 14.24
N ALA A 295 2.90 -9.40 15.01
CA ALA A 295 1.80 -8.52 14.67
C ALA A 295 2.05 -7.66 13.43
N ASP A 296 3.25 -7.06 13.31
CA ASP A 296 3.55 -5.99 12.33
C ASP A 296 2.37 -4.98 12.24
N LEU A 297 1.68 -4.92 11.09
CA LEU A 297 0.50 -4.11 10.83
C LEU A 297 -0.80 -4.93 10.70
N SER A 298 -0.76 -6.23 11.02
CA SER A 298 -1.86 -7.19 10.82
C SER A 298 -3.18 -6.72 11.44
N THR A 299 -3.15 -6.16 12.66
CA THR A 299 -4.37 -5.66 13.34
C THR A 299 -5.02 -4.49 12.60
N SER A 300 -4.23 -3.62 11.97
CA SER A 300 -4.71 -2.48 11.19
C SER A 300 -5.18 -2.93 9.80
N VAL A 301 -4.51 -3.91 9.19
CA VAL A 301 -4.95 -4.54 7.93
C VAL A 301 -6.30 -5.24 8.14
N LEU A 302 -6.45 -5.97 9.24
CA LEU A 302 -7.69 -6.66 9.61
C LEU A 302 -8.84 -5.68 9.80
N GLU A 303 -8.58 -4.56 10.48
CA GLU A 303 -9.57 -3.49 10.64
C GLU A 303 -10.02 -2.92 9.29
N ARG A 304 -9.10 -2.70 8.36
CA ARG A 304 -9.45 -2.23 7.01
C ARG A 304 -10.21 -3.28 6.18
N THR A 305 -9.97 -4.58 6.38
CA THR A 305 -10.81 -5.65 5.82
C THR A 305 -12.26 -5.50 6.28
N LEU A 306 -12.49 -5.30 7.58
CA LEU A 306 -13.84 -5.12 8.12
C LEU A 306 -14.52 -3.84 7.59
N PHE A 307 -13.77 -2.74 7.42
CA PHE A 307 -14.30 -1.52 6.80
C PHE A 307 -14.73 -1.68 5.34
N HIS A 308 -14.17 -2.65 4.61
CA HIS A 308 -14.47 -2.88 3.19
C HIS A 308 -15.24 -4.19 2.97
N ALA A 309 -15.82 -4.77 4.03
CA ALA A 309 -16.50 -6.06 3.97
C ALA A 309 -17.66 -6.11 2.97
N THR A 310 -18.32 -4.98 2.70
CA THR A 310 -19.43 -4.90 1.72
C THR A 310 -19.00 -4.31 0.37
N ALA A 311 -17.70 -4.17 0.13
CA ALA A 311 -17.12 -3.61 -1.09
C ALA A 311 -17.79 -2.30 -1.54
N SER A 312 -18.44 -2.30 -2.70
CA SER A 312 -19.08 -1.14 -3.33
C SER A 312 -20.59 -1.09 -3.12
N TYR A 313 -21.12 -1.91 -2.22
CA TYR A 313 -22.55 -2.22 -2.13
C TYR A 313 -23.15 -1.83 -0.80
N TYR A 314 -24.42 -1.42 -0.84
CA TYR A 314 -25.23 -1.28 0.35
C TYR A 314 -25.84 -2.63 0.74
N VAL A 315 -25.65 -2.99 2.01
CA VAL A 315 -26.28 -4.17 2.63
C VAL A 315 -26.86 -3.71 3.96
N PRO A 316 -28.19 -3.80 4.17
CA PRO A 316 -28.82 -3.24 5.37
C PRO A 316 -28.50 -4.04 6.65
N ASN A 317 -28.17 -5.33 6.51
CA ASN A 317 -27.80 -6.19 7.63
C ASN A 317 -26.42 -6.83 7.41
N VAL A 318 -25.47 -6.60 8.31
CA VAL A 318 -24.09 -7.10 8.18
C VAL A 318 -23.65 -7.73 9.48
N HIS A 319 -22.96 -8.86 9.39
CA HIS A 319 -22.22 -9.47 10.49
C HIS A 319 -20.86 -9.94 9.95
N ALA A 320 -19.86 -9.07 10.02
CA ALA A 320 -18.52 -9.34 9.50
C ALA A 320 -17.53 -9.55 10.64
N THR A 321 -16.93 -10.73 10.73
CA THR A 321 -15.99 -11.11 11.78
C THR A 321 -14.62 -11.41 11.18
N ALA A 322 -13.55 -11.00 11.85
CA ALA A 322 -12.19 -11.27 11.40
C ALA A 322 -11.25 -11.63 12.56
N ALA A 323 -10.33 -12.56 12.30
CA ALA A 323 -9.30 -13.00 13.23
C ALA A 323 -7.89 -12.89 12.60
N ALA A 324 -6.95 -12.26 13.32
CA ALA A 324 -5.54 -12.18 12.96
C ALA A 324 -4.83 -13.43 13.50
N CYS A 325 -4.71 -14.45 12.67
CA CYS A 325 -4.23 -15.78 13.05
C CYS A 325 -2.70 -15.82 13.05
N ARG A 326 -2.09 -16.22 14.17
CA ARG A 326 -0.64 -16.34 14.32
C ARG A 326 -0.18 -17.68 13.74
N THR A 327 0.75 -17.62 12.80
CA THR A 327 1.30 -18.79 12.09
C THR A 327 2.82 -18.71 12.05
N ASN A 328 3.49 -19.77 11.60
CA ASN A 328 4.95 -19.88 11.56
C ASN A 328 5.54 -19.52 10.18
N ILE A 329 5.01 -18.45 9.57
CA ILE A 329 5.58 -17.80 8.38
C ILE A 329 6.04 -16.37 8.73
N THR A 330 6.78 -15.73 7.83
CA THR A 330 7.20 -14.32 7.97
C THR A 330 6.01 -13.44 8.38
N PRO A 331 6.15 -12.54 9.37
CA PRO A 331 5.11 -11.58 9.73
C PRO A 331 4.64 -10.79 8.52
N ASN A 332 3.38 -10.93 8.13
CA ASN A 332 2.82 -10.24 6.97
C ASN A 332 2.59 -8.77 7.29
N THR A 333 2.66 -7.92 6.26
CA THR A 333 2.77 -6.46 6.43
C THR A 333 1.81 -5.69 5.50
N ALA A 334 1.93 -4.37 5.51
CA ALA A 334 1.22 -3.50 4.58
C ALA A 334 1.52 -3.88 3.13
N PHE A 335 0.47 -3.96 2.32
CA PHE A 335 0.57 -3.96 0.85
C PHE A 335 -0.52 -3.02 0.33
N ARG A 336 -0.27 -2.27 -0.74
CA ARG A 336 -1.24 -1.46 -1.50
C ARG A 336 -2.69 -2.01 -1.42
N GLY A 337 -3.60 -1.27 -0.79
CA GLY A 337 -5.00 -1.65 -0.55
C GLY A 337 -5.28 -2.13 0.87
N PHE A 338 -4.25 -2.66 1.55
CA PHE A 338 -4.16 -2.83 2.99
C PHE A 338 -5.34 -3.61 3.62
N GLY A 339 -5.65 -4.79 3.08
CA GLY A 339 -6.75 -5.64 3.58
C GLY A 339 -8.10 -5.42 2.89
N GLY A 340 -8.28 -4.26 2.24
CA GLY A 340 -9.44 -3.96 1.40
C GLY A 340 -9.62 -4.91 0.21
N PRO A 341 -8.57 -5.25 -0.57
CA PRO A 341 -8.71 -6.14 -1.72
C PRO A 341 -9.25 -7.52 -1.34
N GLN A 342 -8.78 -8.07 -0.22
CA GLN A 342 -9.22 -9.38 0.28
C GLN A 342 -10.70 -9.38 0.63
N ALA A 343 -11.19 -8.36 1.34
CA ALA A 343 -12.61 -8.21 1.65
C ALA A 343 -13.47 -8.08 0.38
N MET A 344 -13.03 -7.25 -0.57
CA MET A 344 -13.76 -7.04 -1.83
C MET A 344 -13.82 -8.30 -2.68
N PHE A 345 -12.74 -9.08 -2.74
CA PHE A 345 -12.71 -10.35 -3.46
C PHE A 345 -13.74 -11.34 -2.90
N VAL A 346 -13.86 -11.46 -1.58
CA VAL A 346 -14.85 -12.32 -0.92
C VAL A 346 -16.28 -11.88 -1.23
N PHE A 347 -16.56 -10.58 -1.18
CA PHE A 347 -17.90 -10.08 -1.51
C PHE A 347 -18.25 -10.29 -2.98
N GLU A 348 -17.32 -10.06 -3.89
CA GLU A 348 -17.52 -10.32 -5.33
C GLU A 348 -17.69 -11.82 -5.62
N ALA A 349 -17.00 -12.71 -4.91
CA ALA A 349 -17.22 -14.16 -4.97
C ALA A 349 -18.65 -14.51 -4.52
N ALA A 350 -19.15 -13.88 -3.45
CA ALA A 350 -20.52 -14.05 -2.99
C ALA A 350 -21.55 -13.57 -4.04
N ILE A 351 -21.26 -12.49 -4.77
CA ILE A 351 -22.12 -12.02 -5.87
C ILE A 351 -22.15 -13.04 -7.01
N ARG A 352 -21.02 -13.68 -7.36
CA ARG A 352 -21.02 -14.73 -8.39
C ARG A 352 -21.86 -15.93 -7.97
N GLU A 353 -21.78 -16.33 -6.71
CA GLU A 353 -22.59 -17.42 -6.20
C GLU A 353 -24.08 -17.06 -6.17
N ALA A 354 -24.41 -15.83 -5.76
CA ALA A 354 -25.77 -15.29 -5.85
C ALA A 354 -26.29 -15.27 -7.28
N SER A 355 -25.45 -14.89 -8.25
CA SER A 355 -25.81 -14.89 -9.66
C SER A 355 -26.14 -16.29 -10.17
N ARG A 356 -25.31 -17.29 -9.83
CA ARG A 356 -25.51 -18.69 -10.18
C ARG A 356 -26.81 -19.27 -9.61
N ILE A 357 -27.11 -18.98 -8.35
CA ILE A 357 -28.27 -19.54 -7.65
C ILE A 357 -29.59 -18.83 -8.01
N SER A 358 -29.57 -17.51 -8.14
CA SER A 358 -30.78 -16.73 -8.46
C SER A 358 -31.10 -16.67 -9.96
N GLY A 359 -30.13 -16.99 -10.82
CA GLY A 359 -30.23 -16.79 -12.27
C GLY A 359 -30.16 -15.31 -12.71
N ILE A 360 -29.96 -14.37 -11.77
CA ILE A 360 -29.81 -12.95 -12.07
C ILE A 360 -28.35 -12.68 -12.43
N CYS A 361 -28.09 -12.05 -13.57
CA CYS A 361 -26.73 -11.74 -14.00
C CYS A 361 -26.00 -10.87 -12.95
N ALA A 362 -24.73 -11.18 -12.70
CA ALA A 362 -23.95 -10.56 -11.63
C ALA A 362 -23.88 -9.04 -11.75
N GLU A 363 -23.69 -8.47 -12.94
CA GLU A 363 -23.67 -7.02 -13.15
C GLU A 363 -25.01 -6.35 -12.84
N THR A 364 -26.11 -7.09 -12.97
CA THR A 364 -27.44 -6.61 -12.58
C THR A 364 -27.56 -6.57 -11.06
N LEU A 365 -27.07 -7.60 -10.36
CA LEU A 365 -26.96 -7.60 -8.90
C LEU A 365 -26.04 -6.47 -8.41
N GLN A 366 -24.88 -6.31 -9.03
CA GLN A 366 -23.91 -5.26 -8.68
C GLN A 366 -24.56 -3.87 -8.84
N ARG A 367 -25.08 -3.54 -10.04
CA ARG A 367 -25.66 -2.22 -10.33
C ARG A 367 -26.82 -1.87 -9.40
N LYS A 368 -27.69 -2.85 -9.11
CA LYS A 368 -28.87 -2.65 -8.26
C LYS A 368 -28.50 -2.26 -6.83
N ASN A 369 -27.40 -2.80 -6.32
CA ASN A 369 -26.98 -2.65 -4.92
C ASN A 369 -25.82 -1.68 -4.72
N LEU A 370 -25.37 -0.96 -5.76
CA LEU A 370 -24.33 0.07 -5.62
C LEU A 370 -24.71 1.10 -4.56
N ILE A 371 -23.75 1.39 -3.68
CA ILE A 371 -23.92 2.33 -2.58
C ILE A 371 -24.29 3.73 -3.08
N LYS A 372 -25.19 4.40 -2.35
CA LYS A 372 -25.69 5.76 -2.63
C LYS A 372 -25.41 6.69 -1.46
N THR A 373 -25.44 7.99 -1.74
CA THR A 373 -25.40 9.02 -0.69
C THR A 373 -26.53 8.77 0.31
N GLY A 374 -26.18 8.72 1.60
CA GLY A 374 -27.11 8.46 2.71
C GLY A 374 -27.16 7.01 3.17
N ASP A 375 -26.71 6.05 2.36
CA ASP A 375 -26.58 4.65 2.78
C ASP A 375 -25.53 4.54 3.90
N CYS A 376 -25.76 3.63 4.84
CA CYS A 376 -24.89 3.43 6.01
C CYS A 376 -24.00 2.21 5.81
N PHE A 377 -22.70 2.36 6.06
CA PHE A 377 -21.78 1.23 6.11
C PHE A 377 -21.90 0.47 7.45
N ALA A 378 -21.34 -0.75 7.49
CA ALA A 378 -21.34 -1.58 8.70
C ALA A 378 -20.70 -0.91 9.93
N TYR A 379 -19.82 0.06 9.71
CA TYR A 379 -19.14 0.84 10.76
C TYR A 379 -19.83 2.17 11.10
N GLY A 380 -21.06 2.40 10.63
CA GLY A 380 -21.90 3.53 11.06
C GLY A 380 -21.71 4.84 10.29
N MET A 381 -20.66 4.96 9.47
CA MET A 381 -20.50 6.12 8.57
C MET A 381 -21.57 6.07 7.48
N LYS A 382 -22.17 7.21 7.16
CA LYS A 382 -23.01 7.36 5.96
C LYS A 382 -22.15 7.72 4.76
N ALA A 383 -22.44 7.14 3.61
CA ALA A 383 -21.81 7.53 2.37
C ALA A 383 -22.21 8.97 2.01
N GLU A 384 -21.21 9.80 1.75
CA GLU A 384 -21.37 11.19 1.32
C GLU A 384 -20.83 11.33 -0.11
N ASN A 385 -21.51 12.12 -0.93
CA ASN A 385 -21.12 12.38 -2.33
C ASN A 385 -20.76 11.09 -3.09
N ALA A 386 -21.62 10.06 -2.98
CA ALA A 386 -21.33 8.76 -3.56
C ALA A 386 -21.40 8.80 -5.09
N GLN A 387 -20.28 8.47 -5.75
CA GLN A 387 -20.16 8.52 -7.22
C GLN A 387 -20.23 7.13 -7.87
N ALA A 388 -20.45 6.06 -7.10
CA ALA A 388 -20.46 4.67 -7.61
C ALA A 388 -21.38 4.49 -8.83
N GLN A 389 -22.61 5.03 -8.77
CA GLN A 389 -23.58 4.93 -9.86
C GLN A 389 -23.18 5.77 -11.08
N ARG A 390 -22.67 6.98 -10.88
CA ARG A 390 -22.17 7.83 -11.98
C ARG A 390 -20.97 7.19 -12.68
N CYS A 391 -20.02 6.61 -11.94
CA CYS A 391 -18.92 5.86 -12.52
C CYS A 391 -19.41 4.67 -13.35
N TRP A 392 -20.37 3.89 -12.82
CA TRP A 392 -20.96 2.76 -13.51
C TRP A 392 -21.68 3.17 -14.81
N ASP A 393 -22.59 4.13 -14.73
CA ASP A 393 -23.38 4.59 -15.87
C ASP A 393 -22.49 5.24 -16.94
N ARG A 394 -21.48 6.02 -16.51
CA ARG A 394 -20.49 6.59 -17.43
C ARG A 394 -19.67 5.51 -18.12
N ALA A 395 -19.25 4.47 -17.42
CA ALA A 395 -18.53 3.35 -18.04
C ALA A 395 -19.40 2.66 -19.10
N TYR A 396 -20.66 2.37 -18.77
CA TYR A 396 -21.62 1.78 -19.71
C TYR A 396 -21.79 2.63 -20.98
N ALA A 397 -22.00 3.94 -20.82
CA ALA A 397 -22.25 4.84 -21.93
C ALA A 397 -20.99 5.10 -22.76
N HIS A 398 -19.86 5.41 -22.11
CA HIS A 398 -18.63 5.83 -22.79
C HIS A 398 -17.96 4.68 -23.56
N TYR A 399 -18.00 3.46 -23.01
CA TYR A 399 -17.36 2.30 -23.62
C TYR A 399 -18.31 1.37 -24.39
N ASP A 400 -19.61 1.71 -24.45
CA ASP A 400 -20.66 0.88 -25.06
C ASP A 400 -20.66 -0.56 -24.51
N LEU A 401 -20.63 -0.66 -23.16
CA LEU A 401 -20.47 -1.95 -22.49
C LEU A 401 -21.62 -2.90 -22.78
N GLN A 402 -22.84 -2.36 -22.93
CA GLN A 402 -24.01 -3.17 -23.25
C GLN A 402 -23.84 -3.94 -24.57
N LYS A 403 -23.35 -3.28 -25.63
CA LYS A 403 -23.08 -3.95 -26.91
C LYS A 403 -22.00 -5.01 -26.77
N ARG A 404 -20.91 -4.70 -26.05
CA ARG A 404 -19.76 -5.61 -25.87
C ARG A 404 -20.14 -6.88 -25.12
N MET A 405 -20.85 -6.71 -24.01
CA MET A 405 -21.34 -7.80 -23.17
C MET A 405 -22.28 -8.70 -23.95
N ARG A 406 -23.30 -8.13 -24.62
CA ARG A 406 -24.22 -8.90 -25.47
C ARG A 406 -23.48 -9.70 -26.54
N ALA A 407 -22.43 -9.15 -27.15
CA ALA A 407 -21.66 -9.88 -28.16
C ALA A 407 -20.97 -11.13 -27.60
N ILE A 408 -20.52 -11.09 -26.34
CA ILE A 408 -19.95 -12.24 -25.65
C ILE A 408 -21.06 -13.21 -25.21
N ASP A 409 -22.15 -12.72 -24.64
CA ASP A 409 -23.30 -13.53 -24.23
C ASP A 409 -23.90 -14.29 -25.42
N ASP A 410 -24.09 -13.64 -26.56
CA ASP A 410 -24.64 -14.25 -27.78
C ASP A 410 -23.69 -15.30 -28.36
N ALA A 411 -22.37 -15.11 -28.23
CA ALA A 411 -21.38 -16.12 -28.62
C ALA A 411 -21.46 -17.35 -27.71
N GLN A 412 -21.49 -17.14 -26.38
CA GLN A 412 -21.62 -18.23 -25.41
C GLN A 412 -22.94 -18.99 -25.57
N LYS A 413 -24.06 -18.29 -25.78
CA LYS A 413 -25.37 -18.94 -26.06
C LYS A 413 -25.33 -19.81 -27.30
N LYS A 414 -24.64 -19.38 -28.36
CA LYS A 414 -24.47 -20.21 -29.57
C LYS A 414 -23.69 -21.49 -29.28
N GLU A 415 -22.62 -21.43 -28.49
CA GLU A 415 -21.89 -22.62 -28.03
C GLU A 415 -22.81 -23.58 -27.26
N THR A 416 -23.56 -23.08 -26.26
CA THR A 416 -24.51 -23.88 -25.49
C THR A 416 -25.59 -24.52 -26.36
N CYS A 417 -26.21 -23.78 -27.28
CA CYS A 417 -27.29 -24.28 -28.14
C CYS A 417 -26.80 -25.30 -29.19
N SER A 418 -25.55 -25.18 -29.65
CA SER A 418 -24.96 -26.08 -30.66
C SER A 418 -24.35 -27.34 -30.06
N GLY A 419 -24.09 -27.35 -28.74
CA GLY A 419 -23.33 -28.41 -28.07
C GLY A 419 -21.83 -28.42 -28.43
N GLN A 420 -21.35 -27.44 -29.21
CA GLN A 420 -19.94 -27.32 -29.60
C GLN A 420 -19.25 -26.28 -28.71
N VAL A 421 -18.44 -26.76 -27.76
CA VAL A 421 -17.64 -25.90 -26.88
C VAL A 421 -16.44 -25.36 -27.65
N ALA A 422 -16.32 -24.03 -27.78
CA ALA A 422 -15.15 -23.44 -28.40
C ALA A 422 -13.91 -23.66 -27.53
N ARG A 423 -12.76 -23.93 -28.17
CA ARG A 423 -11.46 -24.02 -27.48
C ARG A 423 -11.13 -22.72 -26.74
N TYR A 424 -11.35 -21.59 -27.41
CA TYR A 424 -11.10 -20.27 -26.85
C TYR A 424 -12.41 -19.67 -26.32
N GLY A 425 -12.60 -19.76 -25.01
CA GLY A 425 -13.74 -19.15 -24.35
C GLY A 425 -13.48 -17.67 -24.11
N ARG A 426 -14.51 -16.83 -24.28
CA ARG A 426 -14.46 -15.39 -23.98
C ARG A 426 -15.39 -15.07 -22.82
N GLY A 427 -14.99 -14.12 -21.98
CA GLY A 427 -15.74 -13.72 -20.80
C GLY A 427 -15.48 -12.28 -20.44
N TYR A 428 -16.37 -11.71 -19.62
CA TYR A 428 -16.22 -10.35 -19.13
C TYR A 428 -16.59 -10.27 -17.65
N ALA A 429 -16.20 -9.17 -17.02
CA ALA A 429 -16.68 -8.81 -15.70
C ALA A 429 -16.61 -7.29 -15.48
N LEU A 430 -17.50 -6.78 -14.63
CA LEU A 430 -17.38 -5.45 -14.07
C LEU A 430 -16.87 -5.51 -12.63
N MET A 431 -16.09 -4.50 -12.25
CA MET A 431 -15.56 -4.31 -10.91
C MET A 431 -15.76 -2.85 -10.48
N PRO A 432 -16.82 -2.53 -9.71
CA PRO A 432 -16.96 -1.24 -9.08
C PRO A 432 -16.07 -1.13 -7.84
N VAL A 433 -15.58 0.07 -7.55
CA VAL A 433 -14.73 0.39 -6.40
C VAL A 433 -15.40 1.46 -5.55
N CYS A 434 -15.37 1.24 -4.23
CA CYS A 434 -15.62 2.21 -3.18
C CYS A 434 -14.53 2.00 -2.13
N PHE A 435 -13.62 2.96 -1.98
CA PHE A 435 -12.45 2.81 -1.11
C PHE A 435 -12.31 4.00 -0.16
N GLY A 436 -12.30 3.72 1.14
CA GLY A 436 -12.23 4.75 2.18
C GLY A 436 -10.82 5.31 2.36
N ILE A 437 -10.69 6.65 2.30
CA ILE A 437 -9.42 7.37 2.41
C ILE A 437 -9.26 7.98 3.79
N SER A 438 -8.17 7.56 4.44
CA SER A 438 -7.53 8.03 5.69
C SER A 438 -6.78 6.83 6.29
N PHE A 439 -5.85 7.05 7.21
CA PHE A 439 -5.43 6.01 8.14
C PHE A 439 -6.58 5.67 9.09
N THR A 440 -6.84 4.37 9.31
CA THR A 440 -7.85 3.94 10.29
C THR A 440 -7.40 4.19 11.74
N THR A 441 -6.09 4.20 11.96
CA THR A 441 -5.48 4.74 13.17
C THR A 441 -5.51 6.27 13.11
N ILE A 442 -6.53 6.86 13.74
CA ILE A 442 -6.93 8.26 13.55
C ILE A 442 -5.78 9.27 13.71
N PHE A 443 -4.95 9.12 14.75
CA PHE A 443 -3.87 10.07 15.02
C PHE A 443 -2.79 10.13 13.92
N LEU A 444 -2.71 9.14 13.02
CA LEU A 444 -1.77 9.15 11.89
C LEU A 444 -2.21 10.10 10.76
N ASN A 445 -3.43 10.62 10.77
CA ASN A 445 -3.93 11.53 9.73
C ASN A 445 -3.44 12.97 9.95
N GLN A 446 -2.12 13.14 9.97
CA GLN A 446 -1.47 14.41 10.16
C GLN A 446 -0.18 14.53 9.32
N ALA A 447 0.14 15.74 8.92
CA ALA A 447 1.40 16.07 8.25
C ALA A 447 1.90 17.45 8.66
N ARG A 448 3.17 17.69 8.37
CA ARG A 448 3.86 18.96 8.55
C ARG A 448 4.64 19.30 7.28
N ALA A 449 4.78 20.59 7.02
CA ALA A 449 5.59 21.09 5.94
C ALA A 449 6.37 22.32 6.38
N HIS A 450 7.60 22.43 5.90
CA HIS A 450 8.45 23.59 6.10
C HIS A 450 8.81 24.20 4.74
N VAL A 451 8.52 25.48 4.56
CA VAL A 451 8.74 26.22 3.32
C VAL A 451 9.71 27.37 3.59
N HIS A 452 10.71 27.50 2.74
CA HIS A 452 11.64 28.63 2.68
C HIS A 452 11.52 29.34 1.35
N VAL A 453 11.42 30.66 1.38
CA VAL A 453 11.61 31.51 0.20
C VAL A 453 12.96 32.20 0.35
N TYR A 454 13.91 31.88 -0.54
CA TYR A 454 15.24 32.47 -0.57
C TYR A 454 15.23 33.85 -1.23
N THR A 455 16.27 34.65 -1.01
CA THR A 455 16.32 36.06 -1.46
C THR A 455 16.39 36.25 -2.98
N ASP A 456 16.69 35.20 -3.74
CA ASP A 456 16.59 35.16 -5.21
C ASP A 456 15.17 34.79 -5.71
N GLY A 457 14.24 34.56 -4.79
CA GLY A 457 12.89 34.11 -5.05
C GLY A 457 12.79 32.62 -5.39
N SER A 458 13.83 31.82 -5.17
CA SER A 458 13.70 30.36 -5.20
C SER A 458 13.00 29.85 -3.93
N VAL A 459 12.34 28.70 -4.00
CA VAL A 459 11.52 28.15 -2.92
C VAL A 459 11.95 26.72 -2.61
N GLY A 460 12.37 26.48 -1.36
CA GLY A 460 12.66 25.14 -0.83
C GLY A 460 11.51 24.62 0.02
N VAL A 461 11.14 23.36 -0.16
CA VAL A 461 10.03 22.72 0.55
C VAL A 461 10.48 21.39 1.15
N SER A 462 10.30 21.23 2.45
CA SER A 462 10.48 19.97 3.18
C SER A 462 9.13 19.48 3.69
N THR A 463 8.82 18.20 3.51
CA THR A 463 7.58 17.57 4.01
C THR A 463 7.88 16.19 4.58
N GLY A 464 6.87 15.55 5.20
CA GLY A 464 6.95 14.16 5.64
C GLY A 464 6.69 13.13 4.54
N ALA A 465 6.29 13.54 3.33
CA ALA A 465 6.00 12.62 2.24
C ALA A 465 7.29 12.04 1.64
N VAL A 466 7.32 10.72 1.45
CA VAL A 466 8.40 9.99 0.80
C VAL A 466 8.03 9.69 -0.65
N GLU A 467 8.91 10.05 -1.58
CA GLU A 467 8.80 9.71 -3.00
C GLU A 467 9.19 8.25 -3.25
N MET A 468 8.31 7.48 -3.88
CA MET A 468 8.51 6.07 -4.20
C MET A 468 8.03 5.70 -5.61
N GLY A 469 7.84 6.71 -6.47
CA GLY A 469 7.36 6.58 -7.85
C GLY A 469 5.92 7.05 -8.05
N GLN A 470 5.22 7.43 -6.98
CA GLN A 470 3.85 7.95 -7.04
C GLN A 470 3.78 9.43 -7.42
N GLY A 471 4.93 10.11 -7.55
CA GLY A 471 5.01 11.50 -7.99
C GLY A 471 4.51 12.50 -6.95
N VAL A 472 4.61 12.16 -5.66
CA VAL A 472 4.16 13.01 -4.55
C VAL A 472 4.94 14.32 -4.51
N ASN A 473 6.25 14.29 -4.78
CA ASN A 473 7.08 15.49 -4.80
C ASN A 473 6.65 16.43 -5.93
N HIS A 474 6.31 15.89 -7.11
CA HIS A 474 5.85 16.68 -8.24
C HIS A 474 4.48 17.32 -7.97
N LYS A 475 3.54 16.56 -7.39
CA LYS A 475 2.23 17.09 -7.00
C LYS A 475 2.35 18.22 -5.97
N ILE A 476 3.17 18.04 -4.92
CA ILE A 476 3.39 19.08 -3.91
C ILE A 476 4.07 20.31 -4.53
N ARG A 477 5.02 20.12 -5.46
CA ARG A 477 5.64 21.21 -6.21
C ARG A 477 4.60 22.05 -6.96
N GLU A 478 3.68 21.42 -7.67
CA GLU A 478 2.59 22.10 -8.39
C GLU A 478 1.62 22.80 -7.43
N LEU A 479 1.31 22.19 -6.29
CA LEU A 479 0.47 22.82 -5.25
C LEU A 479 1.13 24.07 -4.67
N VAL A 480 2.42 24.01 -4.32
CA VAL A 480 3.18 25.14 -3.76
C VAL A 480 3.30 26.27 -4.77
N ALA A 481 3.64 25.94 -6.02
CA ALA A 481 3.76 26.93 -7.08
C ALA A 481 2.45 27.67 -7.34
N ASP A 482 1.34 26.94 -7.39
CA ASP A 482 -0.01 27.52 -7.53
C ASP A 482 -0.39 28.36 -6.30
N SER A 483 -0.11 27.88 -5.10
CA SER A 483 -0.42 28.58 -3.84
C SER A 483 0.30 29.93 -3.77
N LEU A 484 1.59 29.96 -4.13
CA LEU A 484 2.42 31.17 -4.20
C LEU A 484 2.20 32.02 -5.46
N GLY A 485 1.48 31.51 -6.46
CA GLY A 485 1.28 32.19 -7.74
C GLY A 485 2.54 32.33 -8.60
N ILE A 486 3.49 31.39 -8.49
CA ILE A 486 4.79 31.41 -9.19
C ILE A 486 4.97 30.23 -10.14
N ALA A 487 6.00 30.28 -10.99
CA ALA A 487 6.32 29.15 -11.86
C ALA A 487 6.84 27.93 -11.05
N PRO A 488 6.41 26.68 -11.36
CA PRO A 488 6.90 25.49 -10.67
C PRO A 488 8.42 25.35 -10.73
N GLY A 489 9.07 25.87 -11.79
CA GLY A 489 10.52 25.97 -11.95
C GLY A 489 11.25 26.52 -10.72
N ARG A 490 10.63 27.42 -9.96
CA ARG A 490 11.21 28.06 -8.76
C ARG A 490 11.11 27.23 -7.49
N VAL A 491 10.31 26.15 -7.50
CA VAL A 491 10.05 25.31 -6.33
C VAL A 491 10.87 24.03 -6.41
N LYS A 492 11.62 23.73 -5.33
CA LYS A 492 12.38 22.50 -5.14
C LYS A 492 11.89 21.77 -3.90
N LEU A 493 11.69 20.46 -4.03
CA LEU A 493 11.44 19.58 -2.90
C LEU A 493 12.77 19.01 -2.39
N GLU A 494 12.98 19.11 -1.09
CA GLU A 494 14.11 18.50 -0.39
C GLU A 494 13.84 17.01 -0.09
N SER A 495 14.85 16.28 0.39
CA SER A 495 14.61 14.92 0.90
C SER A 495 13.66 14.94 2.12
N THR A 496 12.98 13.83 2.36
CA THR A 496 12.25 13.62 3.62
C THR A 496 13.27 13.39 4.72
N ASN A 497 13.30 14.24 5.75
CA ASN A 497 14.34 14.18 6.78
C ASN A 497 13.76 14.47 8.16
N THR A 498 14.04 13.61 9.13
CA THR A 498 13.44 13.65 10.48
C THR A 498 13.89 14.85 11.33
N THR A 499 15.01 15.50 10.99
CA THR A 499 15.46 16.73 11.67
C THR A 499 14.78 17.98 11.13
N ARG A 500 14.36 17.96 9.86
CA ARG A 500 13.63 19.07 9.22
C ARG A 500 12.13 18.99 9.45
N VAL A 501 11.56 17.79 9.44
CA VAL A 501 10.14 17.55 9.70
C VAL A 501 10.03 16.34 10.62
N SER A 502 9.70 16.60 11.89
CA SER A 502 9.64 15.58 12.93
C SER A 502 8.25 14.95 13.05
N ASN A 503 8.21 13.78 13.71
CA ASN A 503 6.98 13.09 14.10
C ASN A 503 6.02 12.84 12.92
N THR A 504 6.57 12.42 11.79
CA THR A 504 5.81 12.18 10.56
C THR A 504 5.12 10.83 10.60
N SER A 505 3.90 10.77 10.08
CA SER A 505 3.24 9.51 9.74
C SER A 505 3.92 8.86 8.52
N PRO A 506 3.79 7.53 8.33
CA PRO A 506 4.24 6.88 7.12
C PRO A 506 3.60 7.47 5.86
N THR A 507 4.30 7.40 4.73
CA THR A 507 3.66 7.65 3.43
C THR A 507 2.87 6.41 3.00
N ALA A 508 1.61 6.34 3.43
CA ALA A 508 0.68 5.24 3.20
C ALA A 508 -0.79 5.72 3.23
N ALA A 509 -1.76 4.78 3.23
CA ALA A 509 -3.21 5.03 3.21
C ALA A 509 -3.69 5.98 2.09
N SER A 510 -2.92 6.05 1.01
CA SER A 510 -3.08 6.98 -0.12
C SER A 510 -3.16 8.46 0.28
N SER A 511 -2.72 8.82 1.48
CA SER A 511 -2.91 10.16 2.07
C SER A 511 -1.71 11.11 1.88
N GLY A 512 -0.62 10.62 1.28
CA GLY A 512 0.65 11.35 1.18
C GLY A 512 0.52 12.74 0.54
N SER A 513 -0.10 12.84 -0.64
CA SER A 513 -0.34 14.12 -1.31
C SER A 513 -1.38 14.99 -0.59
N ASP A 514 -2.43 14.39 -0.03
CA ASP A 514 -3.50 15.12 0.66
C ASP A 514 -2.96 15.83 1.89
N LEU A 515 -2.33 15.09 2.80
CA LEU A 515 -1.85 15.61 4.08
C LEU A 515 -0.69 16.59 3.87
N ASN A 516 0.35 16.18 3.14
CA ASN A 516 1.57 16.99 2.98
C ASN A 516 1.33 18.17 2.02
N GLY A 517 0.47 18.00 1.02
CA GLY A 517 0.03 19.10 0.17
C GLY A 517 -0.78 20.14 0.94
N ALA A 518 -1.65 19.72 1.87
CA ALA A 518 -2.40 20.64 2.71
C ALA A 518 -1.49 21.44 3.64
N ALA A 519 -0.56 20.77 4.33
CA ALA A 519 0.42 21.42 5.17
C ALA A 519 1.30 22.39 4.36
N ALA A 520 1.80 21.99 3.19
CA ALA A 520 2.62 22.86 2.33
C ALA A 520 1.84 24.09 1.84
N ARG A 521 0.56 23.92 1.47
CA ARG A 521 -0.32 25.04 1.11
C ARG A 521 -0.49 26.01 2.28
N MET A 522 -0.76 25.52 3.47
CA MET A 522 -0.91 26.35 4.68
C MET A 522 0.36 27.17 4.95
N ALA A 523 1.54 26.57 4.85
CA ALA A 523 2.81 27.28 4.99
C ALA A 523 2.99 28.37 3.90
N CYS A 524 2.58 28.11 2.66
CA CYS A 524 2.60 29.11 1.59
C CYS A 524 1.67 30.29 1.86
N GLU A 525 0.46 30.04 2.35
CA GLU A 525 -0.48 31.11 2.71
C GLU A 525 0.05 31.99 3.84
N MET A 526 0.68 31.40 4.88
CA MET A 526 1.33 32.18 5.95
C MET A 526 2.44 33.12 5.42
N ILE A 527 3.22 32.66 4.43
CA ILE A 527 4.24 33.50 3.79
C ILE A 527 3.58 34.63 2.98
N LYS A 528 2.55 34.32 2.20
CA LYS A 528 1.79 35.33 1.42
C LYS A 528 1.14 36.37 2.30
N GLU A 529 0.53 35.97 3.42
CA GLU A 529 -0.07 36.89 4.38
C GLU A 529 0.95 37.92 4.87
N ARG A 530 2.19 37.50 5.16
CA ARG A 530 3.27 38.41 5.56
C ARG A 530 3.73 39.32 4.43
N LEU A 531 3.86 38.80 3.21
CA LEU A 531 4.20 39.60 2.03
C LEU A 531 3.13 40.64 1.69
N PHE A 532 1.85 40.26 1.77
CA PHE A 532 0.73 41.15 1.53
C PHE A 532 0.56 42.17 2.63
N LYS A 533 0.81 41.81 3.90
CA LYS A 533 0.86 42.76 5.00
C LYS A 533 1.96 43.79 4.78
N PHE A 534 3.17 43.34 4.45
CA PHE A 534 4.29 44.23 4.12
C PHE A 534 3.93 45.23 3.00
N LYS A 535 3.30 44.77 1.92
CA LYS A 535 2.86 45.65 0.84
C LYS A 535 1.66 46.51 1.18
N ALA A 536 0.73 46.02 1.99
CA ALA A 536 -0.39 46.80 2.50
C ALA A 536 0.08 48.00 3.33
N ASP A 537 1.11 47.81 4.17
CA ASP A 537 1.70 48.89 4.95
C ASP A 537 2.40 49.93 4.05
N GLU A 538 3.09 49.50 2.99
CA GLU A 538 3.74 50.37 2.00
C GLU A 538 2.73 51.18 1.16
N TYR A 539 1.64 50.55 0.72
CA TYR A 539 0.63 51.16 -0.14
C TYR A 539 -0.56 51.78 0.62
N GLN A 540 -0.58 51.68 1.96
CA GLN A 540 -1.67 52.14 2.82
C GLN A 540 -3.05 51.59 2.39
N CYS A 541 -3.14 50.30 2.09
CA CYS A 541 -4.38 49.62 1.67
C CYS A 541 -4.59 48.30 2.44
N ALA A 542 -5.59 47.48 2.08
CA ALA A 542 -5.84 46.22 2.78
C ALA A 542 -5.02 45.07 2.16
N SER A 543 -4.56 44.12 2.98
CA SER A 543 -3.81 42.95 2.50
C SER A 543 -4.60 42.07 1.53
N LYS A 544 -5.93 42.00 1.70
CA LYS A 544 -6.86 41.28 0.82
C LYS A 544 -6.91 41.82 -0.61
N ASP A 545 -6.44 43.06 -0.82
CA ASP A 545 -6.42 43.69 -2.13
C ASP A 545 -5.26 43.15 -2.98
N PHE A 546 -4.30 42.43 -2.38
CA PHE A 546 -3.16 41.85 -3.08
C PHE A 546 -3.40 40.40 -3.52
N SER A 547 -2.81 40.05 -4.66
CA SER A 547 -2.64 38.67 -5.09
C SER A 547 -1.32 38.49 -5.85
N ILE A 548 -0.88 37.26 -6.03
CA ILE A 548 0.29 36.94 -6.87
C ILE A 548 -0.19 36.05 -8.00
N ARG A 549 0.12 36.42 -9.24
CA ARG A 549 -0.20 35.63 -10.42
C ARG A 549 0.99 35.66 -11.37
N GLN A 550 1.38 34.49 -11.86
CA GLN A 550 2.50 34.35 -12.80
C GLN A 550 3.79 35.06 -12.33
N GLY A 551 4.06 35.03 -11.02
CA GLY A 551 5.24 35.65 -10.41
C GLY A 551 5.22 37.17 -10.40
N ARG A 552 4.04 37.80 -10.48
CA ARG A 552 3.86 39.26 -10.35
C ARG A 552 2.86 39.57 -9.25
N LEU A 553 3.12 40.66 -8.52
CA LEU A 553 2.17 41.19 -7.55
C LEU A 553 1.03 41.92 -8.29
N TYR A 554 -0.18 41.73 -7.83
CA TYR A 554 -1.37 42.45 -8.29
C TYR A 554 -2.02 43.15 -7.09
N ARG A 555 -2.58 44.34 -7.32
CA ARG A 555 -3.39 45.10 -6.36
C ARG A 555 -4.74 45.42 -6.99
N GLU A 556 -5.83 45.02 -6.34
CA GLU A 556 -7.21 45.18 -6.83
C GLU A 556 -7.40 44.64 -8.26
N GLY A 557 -6.67 43.57 -8.61
CA GLY A 557 -6.68 42.98 -9.95
C GLY A 557 -5.79 43.65 -11.00
N ASN A 558 -5.15 44.77 -10.68
CA ASN A 558 -4.19 45.45 -11.56
C ASN A 558 -2.76 44.97 -11.28
N ALA A 559 -1.98 44.71 -12.33
CA ALA A 559 -0.59 44.29 -12.19
C ALA A 559 0.27 45.43 -11.62
N CYS A 560 1.06 45.14 -10.59
CA CYS A 560 2.10 46.02 -10.10
C CYS A 560 3.40 45.79 -10.90
N GLU A 561 4.31 46.77 -10.88
CA GLU A 561 5.64 46.62 -11.50
C GLU A 561 6.58 45.69 -10.69
N VAL A 562 6.14 45.21 -9.53
CA VAL A 562 6.93 44.36 -8.62
C VAL A 562 6.81 42.89 -9.04
N CYS A 563 7.93 42.30 -9.48
CA CYS A 563 7.99 40.87 -9.72
C CYS A 563 8.25 40.09 -8.41
N TRP A 564 8.08 38.77 -8.45
CA TRP A 564 8.26 37.90 -7.28
C TRP A 564 9.62 38.06 -6.60
N ALA A 565 10.71 38.09 -7.39
CA ALA A 565 12.06 38.23 -6.83
C ALA A 565 12.24 39.58 -6.12
N ASP A 566 11.73 40.67 -6.73
CA ASP A 566 11.78 42.01 -6.13
C ASP A 566 10.95 42.08 -4.85
N LEU A 567 9.74 41.52 -4.86
CA LEU A 567 8.86 41.46 -3.69
C LEU A 567 9.55 40.76 -2.52
N VAL A 568 10.15 39.61 -2.79
CA VAL A 568 10.88 38.81 -1.80
C VAL A 568 12.10 39.56 -1.28
N ASN A 569 12.89 40.17 -2.17
CA ASN A 569 14.08 40.93 -1.78
C ASN A 569 13.72 42.16 -0.92
N GLN A 570 12.68 42.90 -1.31
CA GLN A 570 12.15 44.03 -0.55
C GLN A 570 11.69 43.57 0.83
N ALA A 571 10.93 42.47 0.91
CA ALA A 571 10.49 41.89 2.17
C ALA A 571 11.68 41.46 3.07
N TYR A 572 12.72 40.87 2.50
CA TYR A 572 13.96 40.52 3.22
C TYR A 572 14.66 41.77 3.79
N CYS A 573 14.83 42.82 2.97
CA CYS A 573 15.42 44.09 3.41
C CYS A 573 14.59 44.75 4.53
N SER A 574 13.29 44.51 4.54
CA SER A 574 12.36 44.93 5.60
C SER A 574 12.27 43.96 6.79
N ARG A 575 13.11 42.92 6.84
CA ARG A 575 13.17 41.90 7.90
C ARG A 575 11.87 41.12 8.08
N VAL A 576 11.12 40.91 7.00
CA VAL A 576 9.92 40.07 6.99
C VAL A 576 10.32 38.60 6.96
N GLN A 577 9.68 37.77 7.78
CA GLN A 577 9.97 36.34 7.86
C GLN A 577 9.50 35.58 6.60
N LEU A 578 10.45 35.11 5.79
CA LEU A 578 10.25 34.38 4.52
C LEU A 578 10.26 32.85 4.66
N SER A 579 10.03 32.34 5.87
CA SER A 579 9.91 30.91 6.13
C SER A 579 8.71 30.62 7.02
N ALA A 580 8.03 29.50 6.78
CA ALA A 580 6.90 29.05 7.57
C ALA A 580 6.93 27.54 7.77
N GLU A 581 6.49 27.10 8.94
CA GLU A 581 6.10 25.73 9.22
C GLU A 581 4.59 25.70 9.39
N ALA A 582 3.95 24.66 8.87
CA ALA A 582 2.53 24.43 9.06
C ALA A 582 2.23 22.96 9.38
N HIS A 583 1.17 22.76 10.15
CA HIS A 583 0.65 21.46 10.54
C HIS A 583 -0.77 21.30 10.01
N TYR A 584 -1.05 20.16 9.37
CA TYR A 584 -2.39 19.77 8.95
C TYR A 584 -2.77 18.46 9.64
N ALA A 585 -3.97 18.42 10.18
CA ALA A 585 -4.61 17.20 10.66
C ALA A 585 -5.98 17.08 10.00
N THR A 586 -6.31 15.90 9.49
CA THR A 586 -7.60 15.68 8.83
C THR A 586 -8.74 15.83 9.83
N PRO A 587 -9.71 16.72 9.59
CA PRO A 587 -10.80 16.97 10.52
C PRO A 587 -11.82 15.83 10.53
N ASP A 588 -12.71 15.85 11.52
CA ASP A 588 -13.93 15.03 11.62
C ASP A 588 -13.73 13.51 11.73
N LEU A 589 -12.50 13.03 11.88
CA LEU A 589 -12.22 11.60 12.01
C LEU A 589 -12.40 11.13 13.46
N TYR A 590 -13.18 10.07 13.65
CA TYR A 590 -13.33 9.39 14.95
C TYR A 590 -13.77 7.94 14.74
N PHE A 591 -13.39 7.04 15.64
CA PHE A 591 -13.87 5.66 15.61
C PHE A 591 -13.84 5.06 17.02
N ASP A 592 -15.00 4.67 17.52
CA ASP A 592 -15.15 4.02 18.82
C ASP A 592 -15.04 2.50 18.64
N LYS A 593 -13.89 1.95 19.04
CA LYS A 593 -13.61 0.52 18.96
C LYS A 593 -14.43 -0.34 19.94
N SER A 594 -15.05 0.25 20.96
CA SER A 594 -15.86 -0.51 21.93
C SER A 594 -17.20 -0.96 21.35
N VAL A 595 -17.73 -0.17 20.41
CA VAL A 595 -18.99 -0.46 19.69
C VAL A 595 -18.77 -0.66 18.19
N GLU A 596 -17.54 -0.48 17.72
CA GLU A 596 -17.10 -0.60 16.32
C GLU A 596 -17.85 0.34 15.36
N LYS A 597 -18.01 1.61 15.79
CA LYS A 597 -18.73 2.65 15.03
C LYS A 597 -17.96 3.98 14.95
N GLY A 598 -18.12 4.68 13.83
CA GLY A 598 -17.69 6.06 13.69
C GLY A 598 -17.47 6.50 12.24
N ARG A 599 -16.60 7.50 12.09
CA ARG A 599 -16.14 8.09 10.83
C ARG A 599 -14.63 7.90 10.68
N PRO A 600 -14.16 6.71 10.25
CA PRO A 600 -12.73 6.42 10.09
C PRO A 600 -12.12 7.04 8.81
N PHE A 601 -12.96 7.49 7.85
CA PHE A 601 -12.53 8.01 6.56
C PHE A 601 -12.99 9.45 6.35
N ALA A 602 -12.14 10.24 5.69
CA ALA A 602 -12.49 11.60 5.31
C ALA A 602 -13.51 11.61 4.16
N TYR A 603 -13.27 10.76 3.17
CA TYR A 603 -14.08 10.56 1.97
C TYR A 603 -13.82 9.17 1.37
N HIS A 604 -14.59 8.82 0.33
CA HIS A 604 -14.40 7.60 -0.46
C HIS A 604 -14.05 7.92 -1.92
N THR A 605 -13.14 7.15 -2.49
CA THR A 605 -12.83 7.12 -3.92
C THR A 605 -13.68 6.07 -4.61
N TYR A 606 -14.21 6.40 -5.79
CA TYR A 606 -15.11 5.53 -6.55
C TYR A 606 -14.56 5.23 -7.95
N GLY A 607 -15.08 4.17 -8.57
CA GLY A 607 -14.88 3.93 -9.99
C GLY A 607 -15.47 2.60 -10.44
N THR A 608 -15.41 2.33 -11.75
CA THR A 608 -15.90 1.08 -12.34
C THR A 608 -14.96 0.66 -13.47
N ALA A 609 -14.49 -0.58 -13.42
CA ALA A 609 -13.72 -1.19 -14.50
C ALA A 609 -14.52 -2.29 -15.20
N TYR A 610 -14.31 -2.44 -16.50
CA TYR A 610 -14.79 -3.54 -17.34
C TYR A 610 -13.60 -4.31 -17.89
N PHE A 611 -13.63 -5.63 -17.77
CA PHE A 611 -12.61 -6.54 -18.28
C PHE A 611 -13.18 -7.46 -19.36
N GLU A 612 -12.39 -7.75 -20.39
CA GLU A 612 -12.60 -8.88 -21.31
C GLU A 612 -11.40 -9.83 -21.20
N ALA A 613 -11.67 -11.12 -21.03
CA ALA A 613 -10.66 -12.17 -21.01
C ALA A 613 -10.95 -13.25 -22.06
N GLU A 614 -9.90 -13.94 -22.48
CA GLU A 614 -9.95 -15.13 -23.33
C GLU A 614 -9.16 -16.26 -22.67
N VAL A 615 -9.75 -17.44 -22.60
CA VAL A 615 -9.18 -18.65 -21.99
C VAL A 615 -9.06 -19.73 -23.06
N ASP A 616 -7.88 -20.32 -23.19
CA ASP A 616 -7.72 -21.60 -23.87
C ASP A 616 -8.16 -22.71 -22.92
N ARG A 617 -9.38 -23.21 -23.12
CA ARG A 617 -10.01 -24.22 -22.26
C ARG A 617 -9.32 -25.58 -22.33
N LEU A 618 -8.47 -25.82 -23.33
CA LEU A 618 -7.68 -27.04 -23.42
C LEU A 618 -6.42 -26.96 -22.55
N LEU A 619 -5.83 -25.78 -22.40
CA LEU A 619 -4.54 -25.60 -21.72
C LEU A 619 -4.65 -24.90 -20.36
N GLY A 620 -5.80 -24.28 -20.04
CA GLY A 620 -5.97 -23.44 -18.86
C GLY A 620 -5.19 -22.11 -18.93
N THR A 621 -4.53 -21.81 -20.05
CA THR A 621 -3.85 -20.53 -20.26
C THR A 621 -4.83 -19.45 -20.68
N TYR A 622 -4.55 -18.19 -20.37
CA TYR A 622 -5.45 -17.08 -20.68
C TYR A 622 -4.72 -15.78 -20.96
N SER A 623 -5.45 -14.82 -21.50
CA SER A 623 -5.02 -13.44 -21.67
C SER A 623 -6.16 -12.48 -21.35
N ILE A 624 -5.82 -11.36 -20.71
CA ILE A 624 -6.75 -10.25 -20.51
C ILE A 624 -6.64 -9.36 -21.74
N LYS A 625 -7.73 -9.22 -22.49
CA LYS A 625 -7.72 -8.50 -23.77
C LYS A 625 -7.94 -7.01 -23.58
N LYS A 626 -8.82 -6.62 -22.65
CA LYS A 626 -9.22 -5.22 -22.42
C LYS A 626 -9.43 -4.94 -20.95
N ALA A 627 -9.12 -3.71 -20.55
CA ALA A 627 -9.51 -3.14 -19.27
C ALA A 627 -9.92 -1.68 -19.48
N TYR A 628 -11.21 -1.39 -19.33
CA TYR A 628 -11.77 -0.05 -19.52
C TYR A 628 -12.30 0.49 -18.21
N VAL A 629 -11.85 1.66 -17.79
CA VAL A 629 -12.02 2.17 -16.43
C VAL A 629 -12.60 3.57 -16.46
N VAL A 630 -13.63 3.81 -15.65
CA VAL A 630 -14.01 5.16 -15.21
C VAL A 630 -13.63 5.31 -13.74
N HIS A 631 -12.82 6.31 -13.39
CA HIS A 631 -12.32 6.52 -12.03
C HIS A 631 -12.62 7.94 -11.53
N ASP A 632 -13.10 8.08 -10.29
CA ASP A 632 -13.36 9.37 -9.65
C ASP A 632 -12.12 9.86 -8.89
N LEU A 633 -11.49 10.91 -9.39
CA LEU A 633 -10.33 11.56 -8.77
C LEU A 633 -10.66 12.95 -8.20
N GLY A 634 -11.94 13.32 -8.12
CA GLY A 634 -12.31 14.73 -7.97
C GLY A 634 -11.58 15.58 -9.02
N ARG A 635 -11.06 16.73 -8.59
CA ARG A 635 -10.17 17.57 -9.39
C ARG A 635 -8.71 17.14 -9.20
N SER A 636 -8.27 16.21 -10.04
CA SER A 636 -6.90 15.69 -10.07
C SER A 636 -5.84 16.81 -9.99
N ILE A 637 -4.81 16.60 -9.17
CA ILE A 637 -3.66 17.52 -9.07
C ILE A 637 -2.81 17.42 -10.33
N ASN A 638 -2.53 16.20 -10.79
CA ASN A 638 -1.72 15.93 -11.97
C ASN A 638 -2.26 14.69 -12.72
N PRO A 639 -3.05 14.90 -13.78
CA PRO A 639 -3.76 13.80 -14.47
C PRO A 639 -2.83 12.74 -15.07
N LEU A 640 -1.61 13.12 -15.49
CA LEU A 640 -0.66 12.19 -16.09
C LEU A 640 -0.07 11.24 -15.05
N ILE A 641 0.28 11.76 -13.86
CA ILE A 641 0.73 10.93 -12.74
C ILE A 641 -0.42 10.02 -12.27
N ASP A 642 -1.62 10.58 -12.17
CA ASP A 642 -2.79 9.83 -11.71
C ASP A 642 -3.17 8.71 -12.70
N LEU A 643 -3.01 8.94 -14.01
CA LEU A 643 -3.18 7.90 -15.03
C LEU A 643 -2.22 6.75 -14.80
N GLY A 644 -0.92 7.03 -14.66
CA GLY A 644 0.09 5.99 -14.38
C GLY A 644 -0.15 5.24 -13.07
N GLN A 645 -0.71 5.90 -12.05
CA GLN A 645 -1.12 5.24 -10.80
C GLN A 645 -2.29 4.27 -11.00
N VAL A 646 -3.27 4.63 -11.82
CA VAL A 646 -4.39 3.74 -12.19
C VAL A 646 -3.88 2.54 -12.97
N GLU A 647 -3.07 2.77 -14.02
CA GLU A 647 -2.51 1.72 -14.87
C GLU A 647 -1.65 0.74 -14.05
N GLY A 648 -0.67 1.25 -13.31
CA GLY A 648 0.22 0.42 -12.50
C GLY A 648 -0.49 -0.29 -11.35
N GLY A 649 -1.47 0.37 -10.71
CA GLY A 649 -2.29 -0.25 -9.67
C GLY A 649 -3.12 -1.41 -10.19
N MET A 650 -3.78 -1.21 -11.33
CA MET A 650 -4.59 -2.25 -11.96
C MET A 650 -3.74 -3.45 -12.39
N VAL A 651 -2.58 -3.24 -13.03
CA VAL A 651 -1.68 -4.34 -13.43
C VAL A 651 -1.16 -5.11 -12.20
N GLN A 652 -0.80 -4.42 -11.12
CA GLN A 652 -0.35 -5.06 -9.87
C GLN A 652 -1.48 -5.90 -9.23
N GLY A 653 -2.73 -5.43 -9.28
CA GLY A 653 -3.90 -6.18 -8.82
C GLY A 653 -4.24 -7.37 -9.71
N ILE A 654 -4.08 -7.22 -11.02
CA ILE A 654 -4.20 -8.32 -11.98
C ILE A 654 -3.18 -9.41 -11.65
N GLY A 655 -1.90 -9.05 -11.43
CA GLY A 655 -0.83 -9.98 -11.07
C GLY A 655 -1.16 -10.83 -9.85
N TRP A 656 -1.57 -10.18 -8.76
CA TRP A 656 -2.02 -10.82 -7.50
C TRP A 656 -3.06 -11.91 -7.73
N LEU A 657 -4.01 -11.67 -8.63
CA LEU A 657 -5.16 -12.54 -8.82
C LEU A 657 -4.96 -13.59 -9.90
N THR A 658 -3.83 -13.58 -10.61
CA THR A 658 -3.62 -14.43 -11.80
C THR A 658 -2.35 -15.25 -11.74
N MET A 659 -1.21 -14.67 -11.40
CA MET A 659 0.10 -15.33 -11.58
C MET A 659 1.04 -15.24 -10.38
N GLU A 660 0.83 -14.27 -9.51
CA GLU A 660 1.68 -14.05 -8.34
C GLU A 660 1.33 -15.03 -7.23
N GLU A 661 2.10 -16.12 -7.12
CA GLU A 661 1.86 -17.17 -6.12
C GLU A 661 3.06 -17.32 -5.18
N MET A 662 2.84 -17.05 -3.89
CA MET A 662 3.77 -17.41 -2.83
C MET A 662 3.50 -18.83 -2.35
N ARG A 663 4.48 -19.73 -2.50
CA ARG A 663 4.37 -21.13 -2.06
C ARG A 663 5.33 -21.43 -0.91
N TYR A 664 4.88 -22.27 0.00
CA TYR A 664 5.65 -22.81 1.11
C TYR A 664 5.58 -24.33 1.09
N ASP A 665 6.61 -25.01 1.58
CA ASP A 665 6.51 -26.43 1.89
C ASP A 665 5.90 -26.67 3.28
N GLU A 666 5.71 -27.94 3.65
CA GLU A 666 5.12 -28.36 4.93
C GLU A 666 5.97 -27.94 6.15
N THR A 667 7.24 -27.59 5.94
CA THR A 667 8.15 -27.10 7.00
C THR A 667 8.09 -25.59 7.17
N GLY A 668 7.31 -24.88 6.33
CA GLY A 668 7.19 -23.43 6.34
C GLY A 668 8.29 -22.71 5.54
N ARG A 669 9.11 -23.43 4.77
CA ARG A 669 10.14 -22.82 3.93
C ARG A 669 9.54 -22.25 2.65
N PRO A 670 9.87 -21.00 2.26
CA PRO A 670 9.38 -20.42 1.01
C PRO A 670 10.04 -21.11 -0.20
N LEU A 671 9.20 -21.59 -1.11
CA LEU A 671 9.61 -22.22 -2.38
C LEU A 671 9.76 -21.19 -3.51
N THR A 672 9.04 -20.07 -3.41
CA THR A 672 9.02 -19.00 -4.42
C THR A 672 9.69 -17.73 -3.89
N ALA A 673 10.99 -17.82 -3.57
CA ALA A 673 11.76 -16.73 -2.97
C ALA A 673 12.76 -16.06 -3.94
N THR A 674 12.59 -16.23 -5.25
CA THR A 674 13.46 -15.60 -6.26
C THR A 674 12.66 -15.08 -7.45
N ALA A 675 13.23 -14.18 -8.25
CA ALA A 675 12.66 -13.75 -9.54
C ALA A 675 12.49 -14.92 -10.55
N GLY A 676 13.27 -15.99 -10.39
CA GLY A 676 13.16 -17.20 -11.20
C GLY A 676 11.88 -17.98 -10.91
N THR A 677 11.40 -17.94 -9.67
CA THR A 677 10.29 -18.77 -9.16
C THR A 677 9.01 -17.99 -8.88
N TYR A 678 9.09 -16.69 -8.56
CA TYR A 678 7.94 -15.81 -8.35
C TYR A 678 7.74 -14.93 -9.59
N LYS A 679 6.51 -14.89 -10.13
CA LYS A 679 6.21 -14.24 -11.42
C LYS A 679 5.26 -13.07 -11.22
N ILE A 680 5.82 -11.87 -11.38
CA ILE A 680 5.05 -10.63 -11.53
C ILE A 680 4.65 -10.42 -13.01
N PRO A 681 3.65 -9.57 -13.30
CA PRO A 681 3.32 -9.19 -14.67
C PRO A 681 4.53 -8.64 -15.44
N ASP A 682 4.86 -9.28 -16.56
CA ASP A 682 5.82 -8.76 -17.53
C ASP A 682 5.12 -7.90 -18.60
N ILE A 683 5.90 -7.39 -19.57
CA ILE A 683 5.38 -6.55 -20.64
C ILE A 683 4.38 -7.28 -21.55
N SER A 684 4.54 -8.59 -21.73
CA SER A 684 3.66 -9.41 -22.58
C SER A 684 2.34 -9.72 -21.88
N PHE A 685 2.36 -9.91 -20.57
CA PHE A 685 1.14 -10.10 -19.79
C PHE A 685 0.38 -8.77 -19.59
N ALA A 686 1.10 -7.66 -19.45
CA ALA A 686 0.53 -6.33 -19.29
C ALA A 686 0.09 -5.65 -20.61
N SER A 687 0.25 -6.28 -21.78
CA SER A 687 -0.11 -5.71 -23.09
C SER A 687 -1.60 -5.85 -23.44
N LEU A 688 -2.50 -5.41 -22.55
CA LEU A 688 -3.94 -5.34 -22.78
C LEU A 688 -4.37 -3.97 -23.35
N ASP A 689 -5.51 -3.90 -24.07
CA ASP A 689 -6.12 -2.62 -24.47
C ASP A 689 -6.72 -1.93 -23.22
N MET A 690 -5.92 -1.04 -22.64
CA MET A 690 -6.24 -0.32 -21.42
C MET A 690 -6.75 1.09 -21.74
N LYS A 691 -7.92 1.44 -21.22
CA LYS A 691 -8.50 2.78 -21.35
C LYS A 691 -8.95 3.28 -20.00
N VAL A 692 -8.56 4.50 -19.66
CA VAL A 692 -8.93 5.15 -18.41
C VAL A 692 -9.57 6.49 -18.73
N GLN A 693 -10.76 6.70 -18.18
CA GLN A 693 -11.45 7.99 -18.17
C GLN A 693 -11.61 8.45 -16.73
N PHE A 694 -11.24 9.69 -16.44
CA PHE A 694 -11.56 10.30 -15.16
C PHE A 694 -12.97 10.88 -15.19
N LEU A 695 -13.70 10.71 -14.09
CA LEU A 695 -15.04 11.25 -13.95
C LEU A 695 -14.96 12.79 -13.97
N GLU A 696 -15.82 13.41 -14.77
CA GLU A 696 -15.92 14.86 -14.94
C GLU A 696 -16.95 15.45 -13.96
N ASP A 697 -16.86 16.76 -13.71
CA ASP A 697 -17.79 17.51 -12.84
C ASP A 697 -17.95 16.89 -11.45
N VAL A 698 -16.81 16.58 -10.82
CA VAL A 698 -16.71 16.08 -9.46
C VAL A 698 -15.70 16.89 -8.66
N TYR A 699 -16.06 17.21 -7.41
CA TYR A 699 -15.24 17.98 -6.49
C TYR A 699 -15.28 17.37 -5.10
N ASN A 700 -14.12 17.33 -4.43
CA ASN A 700 -13.97 16.86 -3.06
C ASN A 700 -13.53 18.00 -2.14
N ASP A 701 -14.46 18.54 -1.35
CA ASP A 701 -14.19 19.63 -0.41
C ASP A 701 -13.27 19.23 0.75
N LYS A 702 -13.04 17.94 0.97
CA LYS A 702 -12.22 17.41 2.08
C LYS A 702 -10.72 17.36 1.80
N ALA A 703 -10.27 17.53 0.55
CA ALA A 703 -8.87 17.41 0.17
C ALA A 703 -8.37 18.59 -0.66
N VAL A 704 -7.04 18.73 -0.74
CA VAL A 704 -6.40 19.82 -1.48
C VAL A 704 -6.83 19.86 -2.94
N LYS A 705 -7.07 21.07 -3.45
CA LYS A 705 -7.54 21.34 -4.82
C LYS A 705 -8.85 20.66 -5.23
N GLY A 706 -9.60 20.04 -4.32
CA GLY A 706 -10.77 19.27 -4.73
C GLY A 706 -10.45 17.84 -5.18
N SER A 707 -9.22 17.37 -4.98
CA SER A 707 -8.71 16.09 -5.48
C SER A 707 -9.16 14.90 -4.64
N LYS A 708 -8.96 13.68 -5.15
CA LYS A 708 -9.08 12.43 -4.39
C LYS A 708 -7.83 11.58 -4.57
N ALA A 709 -7.58 10.77 -3.57
CA ALA A 709 -6.45 9.85 -3.55
C ALA A 709 -6.61 8.70 -4.56
N VAL A 710 -5.53 8.42 -5.30
CA VAL A 710 -5.44 7.40 -6.37
C VAL A 710 -4.48 6.24 -6.04
N GLY A 711 -3.73 6.35 -4.94
CA GLY A 711 -2.64 5.43 -4.63
C GLY A 711 -3.10 3.98 -4.60
N GLU A 712 -4.02 3.62 -3.71
CA GLU A 712 -4.48 2.25 -3.53
C GLU A 712 -5.75 1.84 -4.29
N PRO A 713 -6.78 2.71 -4.46
CA PRO A 713 -8.07 2.30 -5.03
C PRO A 713 -8.00 1.53 -6.36
N PRO A 714 -7.13 1.90 -7.34
CA PRO A 714 -7.06 1.18 -8.62
C PRO A 714 -6.56 -0.27 -8.53
N PHE A 715 -5.89 -0.66 -7.44
CA PHE A 715 -5.46 -2.05 -7.23
C PHE A 715 -6.64 -3.02 -7.24
N MET A 716 -7.80 -2.58 -6.71
CA MET A 716 -9.00 -3.41 -6.60
C MET A 716 -9.54 -3.87 -7.95
N TYR A 717 -9.25 -3.14 -9.04
CA TYR A 717 -9.76 -3.48 -10.36
C TYR A 717 -9.30 -4.84 -10.86
N GLY A 718 -8.13 -5.33 -10.41
CA GLY A 718 -7.68 -6.68 -10.73
C GLY A 718 -8.72 -7.76 -10.44
N ILE A 719 -9.60 -7.55 -9.45
CA ILE A 719 -10.68 -8.48 -9.07
C ILE A 719 -11.59 -8.76 -10.28
N GLY A 720 -11.84 -7.76 -11.12
CA GLY A 720 -12.59 -7.94 -12.37
C GLY A 720 -11.90 -8.90 -13.34
N ALA A 721 -10.57 -8.89 -13.45
CA ALA A 721 -9.86 -9.79 -14.34
C ALA A 721 -10.04 -11.26 -13.93
N PHE A 722 -9.98 -11.57 -12.62
CA PHE A 722 -10.27 -12.92 -12.10
C PHE A 722 -11.64 -13.42 -12.56
N PHE A 723 -12.68 -12.60 -12.38
CA PHE A 723 -14.04 -13.01 -12.75
C PHE A 723 -14.29 -13.06 -14.25
N ALA A 724 -13.60 -12.21 -15.04
CA ALA A 724 -13.64 -12.30 -16.50
C ALA A 724 -13.01 -13.61 -16.99
N ILE A 725 -11.89 -14.03 -16.39
CA ILE A 725 -11.24 -15.33 -16.68
C ILE A 725 -12.18 -16.48 -16.30
N LYS A 726 -12.79 -16.46 -15.11
CA LYS A 726 -13.74 -17.48 -14.68
C LYS A 726 -14.93 -17.60 -15.64
N MET A 727 -15.50 -16.46 -16.06
CA MET A 727 -16.58 -16.45 -17.06
C MET A 727 -16.12 -17.00 -18.41
N ALA A 728 -14.91 -16.62 -18.87
CA ALA A 728 -14.35 -17.10 -20.13
C ALA A 728 -14.13 -18.62 -20.12
N ALA A 729 -13.67 -19.16 -18.99
CA ALA A 729 -13.52 -20.59 -18.77
C ALA A 729 -14.85 -21.35 -18.95
N GLY A 730 -15.99 -20.72 -18.68
CA GLY A 730 -17.32 -21.31 -18.89
C GLY A 730 -17.67 -22.39 -17.86
N TYR A 731 -17.07 -22.31 -16.66
CA TYR A 731 -17.25 -23.31 -15.61
C TYR A 731 -18.00 -22.75 -14.41
N GLU A 732 -19.06 -23.45 -14.00
CA GLU A 732 -20.04 -22.98 -13.02
C GLU A 732 -19.72 -23.38 -11.57
N LYS A 733 -18.74 -24.25 -11.30
CA LYS A 733 -18.52 -24.68 -9.90
C LYS A 733 -18.00 -23.51 -9.04
N PRO A 734 -18.38 -23.47 -7.74
CA PRO A 734 -17.93 -22.46 -6.79
C PRO A 734 -16.44 -22.66 -6.50
N PHE A 735 -15.62 -21.95 -7.27
CA PHE A 735 -14.16 -21.95 -7.16
C PHE A 735 -13.69 -20.50 -7.11
N TYR A 736 -13.20 -20.09 -5.95
CA TYR A 736 -12.81 -18.71 -5.64
C TYR A 736 -11.45 -18.71 -4.92
N PHE A 737 -10.41 -19.20 -5.60
CA PHE A 737 -9.04 -19.21 -5.09
C PHE A 737 -8.16 -18.30 -5.94
N ALA A 738 -7.68 -17.20 -5.37
CA ALA A 738 -6.69 -16.33 -5.98
C ALA A 738 -5.26 -16.66 -5.51
N PRO A 739 -4.24 -16.67 -6.38
CA PRO A 739 -4.31 -16.38 -7.83
C PRO A 739 -4.95 -17.50 -8.66
N ILE A 740 -5.63 -17.20 -9.77
CA ILE A 740 -6.10 -18.21 -10.72
C ILE A 740 -4.99 -18.59 -11.71
N THR A 741 -3.95 -19.27 -11.24
CA THR A 741 -2.83 -19.69 -12.10
C THR A 741 -3.31 -20.60 -13.24
N PRO A 742 -2.59 -20.67 -14.39
CA PRO A 742 -2.96 -21.59 -15.46
C PRO A 742 -3.07 -23.05 -15.00
N GLU A 743 -2.19 -23.50 -14.09
CA GLU A 743 -2.25 -24.83 -13.48
C GLU A 743 -3.56 -25.04 -12.70
N ARG A 744 -3.91 -24.08 -11.85
CA ARG A 744 -5.14 -24.12 -11.04
C ARG A 744 -6.39 -24.07 -11.92
N LEU A 745 -6.42 -23.21 -12.93
CA LEU A 745 -7.52 -23.15 -13.89
C LEU A 745 -7.65 -24.46 -14.69
N PHE A 746 -6.54 -25.02 -15.14
CA PHE A 746 -6.52 -26.30 -15.86
C PHE A 746 -7.05 -27.45 -14.99
N GLY A 747 -6.64 -27.51 -13.72
CA GLY A 747 -7.14 -28.49 -12.75
C GLY A 747 -8.67 -28.44 -12.64
N GLU A 748 -9.22 -27.23 -12.44
CA GLU A 748 -10.67 -27.01 -12.34
C GLU A 748 -11.42 -27.40 -13.62
N LEU A 749 -10.89 -27.02 -14.79
CA LEU A 749 -11.49 -27.40 -16.07
C LEU A 749 -11.51 -28.91 -16.27
N ARG A 750 -10.45 -29.62 -15.85
CA ARG A 750 -10.34 -31.07 -16.00
C ARG A 750 -11.28 -31.83 -15.07
N GLU A 751 -11.44 -31.41 -13.82
CA GLU A 751 -12.44 -31.98 -12.91
C GLU A 751 -13.89 -31.69 -13.36
N GLY A 752 -14.09 -30.73 -14.27
CA GLY A 752 -15.35 -30.51 -14.98
C GLY A 752 -15.56 -31.40 -16.21
N LEU A 753 -14.48 -31.96 -16.78
CA LEU A 753 -14.50 -32.84 -17.95
C LEU A 753 -14.60 -34.34 -17.60
N VAL A 754 -14.49 -34.68 -16.31
CA VAL A 754 -14.83 -36.02 -15.80
C VAL A 754 -16.32 -36.01 -15.42
N VAL A 755 -17.19 -36.12 -16.41
CA VAL A 755 -18.62 -36.44 -16.26
C VAL A 755 -18.95 -37.60 -17.19
#